data_AF-A0A679HL30-F1
#
_entry.id   AF-A0A679HL30-F1
#
_cell.length_a   1.000
_cell.length_b   1.000
_cell.length_c   1.000
_cell.angle_alpha   90.00
_cell.angle_beta   90.00
_cell.angle_gamma   90.00
#
_symmetry.space_group_name_H-M   'P 1'
#
loop_
_entity.id
_entity.type
_entity.pdbx_description
1 polymer ?
#
loop_
_entity_poly.entity_id
_entity_poly.type
_entity_poly.pdbx_seq_one_letter_code
_entity_poly.pdbx_strand_id
1 'polypeptide(L)'
;MNKKYLSAVLFGALLASTTGTFTSCKDYDDDINGLSERVDAVEKTLAELNTKFGALAYVKSVSFANGVLTVTDQNGTPSTYTIPDTDTNTTYTVEVGTKTEGNSTAVTITLKGSDGSTSTKIFTLTDKDTVITDTTLDPTLFWMDETTGEIWYGPKDKKDECTQTGVTIPKYNETTVLITDYVKDGATLGWDIKVNDKVSHLNIQDVLPITGFEWMPEVYYNGIEAVEFPTFAYNIVKAGASADTTYVGATATLSTFPGVAYFHVNPASATIKQIKGEAEGAQVLYKSAVNHTTRGNIGATATIDIDKGVLAATIAGDMNKATTTADELDMLALQLTTTAGNTFTTGYFAVYNKKEDVSFSLVDKDAFVGENTDMTNHKFATKWSLLKAQSAIIDADNMPEATNSHLVQAIQYDDAIAGVDLNTLFKVAMTKKGKAAVDFDWAANKLAVEYTLCKYDVDGTDQIHYAKLNGSILTAVNYEDVNLSCIGKTPVVKITVKDTNNDNVVIAVSYIKLLYVGNKWDVCEDYTADVAETKTVDWTCFKDGALDFTTTVQYMSTKVYPMVGTELGLDALSKKEFATVYTFSPDFARYPKAFQSRPLTALEEIVGAENNADNRQIKFDIDEAAMQTAKDGEYKFYAIYQKNSEYAVASSKYRQYPNVVAIPYIVKVQNYPTTQSVGTTKAFRIGQAWIGDTDYVVCKGSKQTVNGVAMYLDMAEAINFTKYGDYALEIDPEWLKIAANKGAAVTGDNWYTGGNSNWIVLKKQLVNDAAIEVPVNVYKVLCNNDKIFSDKVYVKFQNPASISLTTEFEDLRDAITSVKTGNIKSYIVIKSSKDGSVLYQKGAVTEAGKVVLGNNPSVELGKEKDGVVPAEWFDKFTWTPGTGDNYVSWLLDGQNTLAQGKTATCKVGITVTYGKVTPENIETGKGATPVLGGGKLTTIFTVNVLNPADYDAKYNK
;
A
#
# COMPACT_ATOMS: atom_id res chain seq x y z
N MET A 1 10.50 40.66 4.20
CA MET A 1 11.70 40.80 3.33
C MET A 1 11.41 40.18 1.97
N ASN A 2 11.34 41.02 0.93
CA ASN A 2 11.78 40.75 -0.45
C ASN A 2 11.40 41.99 -1.30
N LYS A 3 12.12 43.08 -1.09
CA LYS A 3 12.21 44.17 -2.08
C LYS A 3 12.96 43.59 -3.28
N LYS A 4 12.32 43.48 -4.44
CA LYS A 4 12.99 43.05 -5.68
C LYS A 4 12.86 44.13 -6.75
N TYR A 5 13.94 44.89 -6.85
CA TYR A 5 14.47 45.56 -8.02
C TYR A 5 14.16 44.81 -9.32
N LEU A 6 13.15 45.25 -10.07
CA LEU A 6 12.92 44.75 -11.43
C LEU A 6 12.06 45.73 -12.24
N SER A 7 12.59 46.92 -12.59
CA SER A 7 12.04 47.65 -13.75
C SER A 7 12.93 48.75 -14.35
N ALA A 8 14.02 49.18 -13.72
CA ALA A 8 14.84 50.28 -14.26
C ALA A 8 15.80 49.88 -15.40
N VAL A 9 16.09 48.59 -15.58
CA VAL A 9 17.07 48.10 -16.58
C VAL A 9 16.38 47.46 -17.81
N LEU A 10 15.06 47.18 -17.72
CA LEU A 10 14.32 46.52 -18.80
C LEU A 10 13.77 47.49 -19.86
N PHE A 11 13.71 48.80 -19.58
CA PHE A 11 13.26 49.82 -20.55
C PHE A 11 14.33 50.16 -21.62
N GLY A 12 15.62 49.98 -21.33
CA GLY A 12 16.71 50.35 -22.24
C GLY A 12 17.14 49.28 -23.26
N ALA A 13 16.78 48.01 -23.07
CA ALA A 13 17.39 46.90 -23.82
C ALA A 13 16.43 46.14 -24.76
N LEU A 14 15.14 46.47 -24.81
CA LEU A 14 14.13 45.75 -25.61
C LEU A 14 13.23 46.70 -26.43
N LEU A 15 13.80 47.75 -27.02
CA LEU A 15 13.09 48.68 -27.93
C LEU A 15 13.81 48.88 -29.29
N ALA A 16 14.73 47.97 -29.65
CA ALA A 16 15.38 47.98 -30.97
C ALA A 16 14.53 47.36 -32.11
N SER A 17 13.28 46.99 -31.83
CA SER A 17 12.28 46.59 -32.82
C SER A 17 10.90 47.03 -32.32
N THR A 18 10.09 47.67 -33.17
CA THR A 18 8.79 48.27 -32.85
C THR A 18 7.79 47.29 -32.21
N THR A 19 7.69 47.28 -30.86
CA THR A 19 6.56 46.95 -29.95
C THR A 19 7.08 46.43 -28.60
N GLY A 20 6.92 47.20 -27.51
CA GLY A 20 7.24 46.76 -26.14
C GLY A 20 5.97 46.35 -25.38
N THR A 21 5.91 45.12 -24.89
CA THR A 21 4.82 44.58 -24.06
C THR A 21 5.15 44.80 -22.58
N PHE A 22 4.30 45.47 -21.81
CA PHE A 22 4.46 45.65 -20.37
C PHE A 22 3.32 44.96 -19.60
N THR A 23 3.64 44.36 -18.46
CA THR A 23 2.64 43.84 -17.51
C THR A 23 2.45 44.88 -16.42
N SER A 24 1.35 45.62 -16.50
CA SER A 24 0.99 46.63 -15.52
C SER A 24 -0.51 46.52 -15.31
N CYS A 25 -0.92 46.34 -14.06
CA CYS A 25 -2.32 46.18 -13.66
C CYS A 25 -3.18 47.28 -14.28
N LYS A 26 -4.36 46.91 -14.81
CA LYS A 26 -5.55 47.79 -14.96
C LYS A 26 -6.61 47.09 -15.81
N ASP A 27 -7.85 47.20 -15.39
CA ASP A 27 -8.92 47.76 -16.22
C ASP A 27 -9.53 48.91 -15.36
N TYR A 28 -10.34 49.85 -15.87
CA TYR A 28 -10.98 50.87 -14.99
C TYR A 28 -12.49 50.65 -14.82
N ASP A 29 -13.06 49.68 -15.55
CA ASP A 29 -14.50 49.39 -15.51
C ASP A 29 -14.81 48.12 -14.68
N ASP A 30 -13.99 47.06 -14.77
CA ASP A 30 -13.95 45.95 -13.80
C ASP A 30 -13.41 46.38 -12.43
N ASP A 31 -12.57 47.42 -12.33
CA ASP A 31 -12.15 47.99 -11.04
C ASP A 31 -13.33 48.55 -10.22
N ILE A 32 -14.39 49.07 -10.86
CA ILE A 32 -15.60 49.59 -10.19
C ILE A 32 -16.57 48.46 -9.77
N ASN A 33 -16.75 47.46 -10.63
CA ASN A 33 -17.54 46.27 -10.28
C ASN A 33 -16.81 45.41 -9.24
N GLY A 34 -15.50 45.24 -9.37
CA GLY A 34 -14.63 44.57 -8.41
C GLY A 34 -14.52 45.31 -7.08
N LEU A 35 -14.54 46.65 -7.05
CA LEU A 35 -14.67 47.43 -5.80
C LEU A 35 -16.02 47.16 -5.14
N SER A 36 -17.12 47.16 -5.90
CA SER A 36 -18.46 46.91 -5.36
C SER A 36 -18.60 45.47 -4.86
N GLU A 37 -18.13 44.49 -5.63
CA GLU A 37 -18.12 43.07 -5.24
C GLU A 37 -17.21 42.79 -4.04
N ARG A 38 -16.07 43.47 -3.92
CA ARG A 38 -15.19 43.35 -2.74
C ARG A 38 -15.73 44.08 -1.53
N VAL A 39 -16.33 45.26 -1.69
CA VAL A 39 -17.02 45.97 -0.60
C VAL A 39 -18.21 45.14 -0.13
N ASP A 40 -19.00 44.56 -1.04
CA ASP A 40 -20.11 43.66 -0.72
C ASP A 40 -19.61 42.36 -0.06
N ALA A 41 -18.51 41.78 -0.52
CA ALA A 41 -17.90 40.60 0.10
C ALA A 41 -17.36 40.89 1.50
N VAL A 42 -16.74 42.05 1.71
CA VAL A 42 -16.27 42.51 3.03
C VAL A 42 -17.47 42.81 3.94
N GLU A 43 -18.49 43.51 3.45
CA GLU A 43 -19.73 43.79 4.19
C GLU A 43 -20.46 42.51 4.60
N LYS A 44 -20.59 41.56 3.67
CA LYS A 44 -21.18 40.25 3.93
C LYS A 44 -20.35 39.45 4.93
N THR A 45 -19.03 39.45 4.79
CA THR A 45 -18.11 38.77 5.73
C THR A 45 -18.24 39.34 7.14
N LEU A 46 -18.24 40.66 7.29
CA LEU A 46 -18.43 41.32 8.59
C LEU A 46 -19.84 41.08 9.15
N ALA A 47 -20.88 41.08 8.31
CA ALA A 47 -22.25 40.78 8.73
C ALA A 47 -22.42 39.31 9.17
N GLU A 48 -21.79 38.36 8.46
CA GLU A 48 -21.76 36.95 8.83
C GLU A 48 -20.97 36.72 10.12
N LEU A 49 -19.83 37.40 10.30
CA LEU A 49 -19.10 37.42 11.57
C LEU A 49 -19.99 37.95 12.71
N ASN A 50 -20.64 39.10 12.52
CA ASN A 50 -21.53 39.68 13.52
C ASN A 50 -22.80 38.82 13.75
N THR A 51 -23.28 38.04 12.78
CA THR A 51 -24.43 37.16 12.97
C THR A 51 -24.05 35.85 13.67
N LYS A 52 -22.96 35.21 13.23
CA LYS A 52 -22.45 33.95 13.81
C LYS A 52 -21.89 34.15 15.21
N PHE A 53 -21.15 35.23 15.42
CA PHE A 53 -20.52 35.53 16.70
C PHE A 53 -21.32 36.54 17.52
N GLY A 54 -22.19 37.39 16.97
CA GLY A 54 -23.01 38.29 17.80
C GLY A 54 -24.10 37.60 18.60
N ALA A 55 -24.51 36.38 18.21
CA ALA A 55 -25.53 35.60 18.93
C ALA A 55 -25.00 34.78 20.12
N LEU A 56 -23.69 34.45 20.16
CA LEU A 56 -23.05 33.63 21.23
C LEU A 56 -21.61 34.07 21.63
N ALA A 57 -21.13 35.18 21.07
CA ALA A 57 -20.02 36.08 21.42
C ALA A 57 -18.66 35.57 21.94
N TYR A 58 -18.20 34.33 21.68
CA TYR A 58 -16.86 33.92 22.17
C TYR A 58 -15.95 33.19 21.17
N VAL A 59 -14.67 33.58 21.14
CA VAL A 59 -13.60 33.02 20.28
C VAL A 59 -12.30 32.75 21.05
N LYS A 60 -11.50 31.77 20.59
CA LYS A 60 -10.19 31.39 21.17
C LYS A 60 -9.00 32.12 20.53
N SER A 61 -9.07 32.41 19.23
CA SER A 61 -7.99 33.10 18.51
C SER A 61 -8.50 33.68 17.19
N VAL A 62 -7.81 34.72 16.72
CA VAL A 62 -8.03 35.36 15.43
C VAL A 62 -6.69 35.58 14.73
N SER A 63 -6.58 35.26 13.44
CA SER A 63 -5.37 35.48 12.65
C SER A 63 -5.69 35.81 11.19
N PHE A 64 -4.84 36.60 10.54
CA PHE A 64 -4.98 36.96 9.12
C PHE A 64 -3.68 36.71 8.35
N ALA A 65 -3.75 35.96 7.25
CA ALA A 65 -2.62 35.72 6.35
C ALA A 65 -3.08 35.35 4.94
N ASN A 66 -2.35 35.82 3.91
CA ASN A 66 -2.58 35.50 2.49
C ASN A 66 -4.04 35.66 2.05
N GLY A 67 -4.67 36.75 2.47
CA GLY A 67 -6.04 37.08 2.12
C GLY A 67 -7.11 36.21 2.80
N VAL A 68 -6.76 35.53 3.91
CA VAL A 68 -7.68 34.69 4.68
C VAL A 68 -7.67 35.07 6.16
N LEU A 69 -8.83 35.48 6.68
CA LEU A 69 -9.10 35.68 8.10
C LEU A 69 -9.58 34.36 8.71
N THR A 70 -8.87 33.86 9.70
CA THR A 70 -9.24 32.66 10.46
C THR A 70 -9.68 33.05 11.87
N VAL A 71 -10.88 32.63 12.26
CA VAL A 71 -11.46 32.82 13.58
C VAL A 71 -11.73 31.45 14.20
N THR A 72 -11.10 31.16 15.33
CA THR A 72 -11.28 29.88 16.05
C THR A 72 -12.34 30.04 17.13
N ASP A 73 -13.36 29.19 17.10
CA ASP A 73 -14.44 29.21 18.09
C ASP A 73 -13.99 28.73 19.49
N GLN A 74 -14.90 28.80 20.47
CA GLN A 74 -14.67 28.29 21.84
C GLN A 74 -14.29 26.81 21.92
N ASN A 75 -14.70 25.98 20.96
CA ASN A 75 -14.42 24.55 20.94
C ASN A 75 -13.06 24.23 20.29
N GLY A 76 -12.41 25.21 19.67
CA GLY A 76 -11.15 25.03 18.93
C GLY A 76 -11.35 24.78 17.44
N THR A 77 -12.55 25.00 16.90
CA THR A 77 -12.87 24.81 15.48
C THR A 77 -12.58 26.10 14.70
N PRO A 78 -11.70 26.07 13.69
CA PRO A 78 -11.41 27.24 12.86
C PRO A 78 -12.52 27.49 11.82
N SER A 79 -12.93 28.75 11.69
CA SER A 79 -13.75 29.27 10.59
C SER A 79 -12.94 30.26 9.76
N THR A 80 -12.92 30.10 8.44
CA THR A 80 -12.14 30.93 7.53
C THR A 80 -13.02 31.85 6.69
N TYR A 81 -12.58 33.08 6.49
CA TYR A 81 -13.23 34.10 5.70
C TYR A 81 -12.23 34.70 4.71
N THR A 82 -12.55 34.71 3.42
CA THR A 82 -11.66 35.23 2.38
C THR A 82 -11.80 36.74 2.29
N ILE A 83 -10.69 37.45 2.50
CA ILE A 83 -10.56 38.91 2.35
C ILE A 83 -9.34 39.15 1.43
N PRO A 84 -9.53 39.37 0.11
CA PRO A 84 -8.43 39.51 -0.83
C PRO A 84 -7.43 40.62 -0.44
N ASP A 85 -6.14 40.27 -0.28
CA ASP A 85 -5.06 41.19 0.14
C ASP A 85 -3.98 41.44 -0.94
N THR A 86 -4.08 40.79 -2.11
CA THR A 86 -3.15 40.93 -3.25
C THR A 86 -3.87 40.76 -4.61
N ASP A 87 -3.40 41.43 -5.67
CA ASP A 87 -4.00 41.48 -7.02
C ASP A 87 -3.23 40.63 -8.06
N THR A 88 -3.92 40.01 -9.03
CA THR A 88 -3.34 39.13 -10.08
C THR A 88 -3.85 39.43 -11.52
N ASN A 89 -3.08 40.25 -12.25
CA ASN A 89 -2.80 40.24 -13.72
C ASN A 89 -3.74 40.86 -14.80
N THR A 90 -3.33 42.03 -15.36
CA THR A 90 -3.65 42.52 -16.75
C THR A 90 -2.40 43.16 -17.41
N THR A 91 -2.25 43.14 -18.75
CA THR A 91 -1.08 43.64 -19.54
C THR A 91 -1.42 44.84 -20.45
N TYR A 92 -0.50 45.81 -20.61
CA TYR A 92 -0.60 46.95 -21.55
C TYR A 92 0.56 46.97 -22.54
N THR A 93 0.31 47.33 -23.80
CA THR A 93 1.37 47.52 -24.80
C THR A 93 1.56 48.99 -25.13
N VAL A 94 2.83 49.42 -25.25
CA VAL A 94 3.19 50.77 -25.68
C VAL A 94 3.79 50.69 -27.08
N GLU A 95 3.14 51.37 -28.03
CA GLU A 95 3.62 51.55 -29.40
C GLU A 95 4.14 52.98 -29.56
N VAL A 96 5.37 53.13 -30.08
CA VAL A 96 6.00 54.43 -30.34
C VAL A 96 6.26 54.57 -31.85
N GLY A 97 5.78 55.66 -32.45
CA GLY A 97 6.02 56.02 -33.85
C GLY A 97 6.59 57.43 -33.98
N THR A 98 7.43 57.66 -34.99
CA THR A 98 8.06 58.98 -35.22
C THR A 98 7.84 59.48 -36.64
N LYS A 99 7.76 60.81 -36.78
CA LYS A 99 7.78 61.49 -38.08
C LYS A 99 8.64 62.76 -37.96
N THR A 100 9.66 62.88 -38.80
CA THR A 100 10.59 64.03 -38.78
C THR A 100 10.34 64.94 -39.98
N GLU A 101 10.19 66.24 -39.70
CA GLU A 101 10.09 67.30 -40.71
C GLU A 101 11.00 68.46 -40.27
N GLY A 102 12.15 68.67 -40.93
CA GLY A 102 13.15 69.67 -40.52
C GLY A 102 13.88 69.29 -39.21
N ASN A 103 14.16 70.28 -38.35
CA ASN A 103 14.83 70.10 -37.05
C ASN A 103 13.86 69.75 -35.91
N SER A 104 12.76 69.07 -36.23
CA SER A 104 11.76 68.66 -35.23
C SER A 104 11.24 67.27 -35.55
N THR A 105 11.19 66.42 -34.53
CA THR A 105 10.67 65.06 -34.61
C THR A 105 9.40 64.96 -33.78
N ALA A 106 8.26 64.71 -34.43
CA ALA A 106 7.01 64.42 -33.73
C ALA A 106 7.01 62.94 -33.32
N VAL A 107 6.76 62.68 -32.03
CA VAL A 107 6.73 61.34 -31.44
C VAL A 107 5.30 61.04 -31.00
N THR A 108 4.74 59.95 -31.51
CA THR A 108 3.41 59.45 -31.16
C THR A 108 3.56 58.24 -30.24
N ILE A 109 2.97 58.31 -29.05
CA ILE A 109 2.90 57.19 -28.11
C ILE A 109 1.44 56.72 -28.02
N THR A 110 1.23 55.43 -28.28
CA THR A 110 -0.08 54.78 -28.13
C THR A 110 0.00 53.71 -27.05
N LEU A 111 -0.85 53.85 -26.03
CA LEU A 111 -1.16 52.78 -25.10
C LEU A 111 -2.29 51.93 -25.66
N LYS A 112 -2.12 50.61 -25.69
CA LYS A 112 -3.15 49.62 -26.02
C LYS A 112 -3.50 48.78 -24.79
N GLY A 113 -4.77 48.75 -24.45
CA GLY A 113 -5.34 47.78 -23.49
C GLY A 113 -5.57 46.42 -24.14
N SER A 114 -5.66 45.36 -23.33
CA SER A 114 -5.98 43.99 -23.76
C SER A 114 -7.40 43.82 -24.30
N ASP A 115 -8.29 44.78 -24.03
CA ASP A 115 -9.67 44.91 -24.53
C ASP A 115 -9.77 45.56 -25.93
N GLY A 116 -8.64 46.02 -26.48
CA GLY A 116 -8.57 46.72 -27.76
C GLY A 116 -8.74 48.25 -27.68
N SER A 117 -8.91 48.82 -26.48
CA SER A 117 -8.97 50.27 -26.28
C SER A 117 -7.59 50.92 -26.50
N THR A 118 -7.56 52.11 -27.12
CA THR A 118 -6.32 52.83 -27.41
C THR A 118 -6.35 54.27 -26.92
N SER A 119 -5.24 54.71 -26.31
CA SER A 119 -5.01 56.11 -25.95
C SER A 119 -3.72 56.58 -26.61
N THR A 120 -3.82 57.56 -27.51
CA THR A 120 -2.70 58.09 -28.27
C THR A 120 -2.40 59.54 -27.87
N LYS A 121 -1.12 59.84 -27.65
CA LYS A 121 -0.62 61.20 -27.41
C LYS A 121 0.58 61.49 -28.31
N ILE A 122 0.69 62.74 -28.74
CA ILE A 122 1.78 63.22 -29.60
C ILE A 122 2.48 64.36 -28.88
N PHE A 123 3.81 64.30 -28.84
CA PHE A 123 4.64 65.43 -28.41
C PHE A 123 5.80 65.61 -29.41
N THR A 124 6.42 66.79 -29.38
CA THR A 124 7.46 67.17 -30.34
C THR A 124 8.80 67.27 -29.64
N LEU A 125 9.84 66.69 -30.24
CA LEU A 125 11.24 66.85 -29.84
C LEU A 125 11.91 67.89 -30.75
N THR A 126 12.70 68.77 -30.14
CA THR A 126 13.54 69.77 -30.80
C THR A 126 15.01 69.58 -30.42
N ASP A 127 15.94 70.24 -31.12
CA ASP A 127 17.39 70.19 -30.85
C ASP A 127 17.81 70.59 -29.41
N LYS A 128 16.88 71.10 -28.58
CA LYS A 128 17.09 71.42 -27.16
C LYS A 128 16.69 70.29 -26.21
N ASP A 129 15.95 69.30 -26.69
CA ASP A 129 15.40 68.18 -25.92
C ASP A 129 16.31 66.93 -26.01
N THR A 130 17.44 67.05 -26.70
CA THR A 130 18.47 66.00 -26.88
C THR A 130 19.86 66.56 -26.58
N VAL A 131 20.74 65.75 -26.00
CA VAL A 131 22.12 66.15 -25.65
C VAL A 131 23.08 66.07 -26.87
N ILE A 132 22.54 65.74 -28.04
CA ILE A 132 23.26 65.57 -29.32
C ILE A 132 22.46 66.28 -30.43
N THR A 133 23.16 66.95 -31.34
CA THR A 133 22.62 67.82 -32.41
C THR A 133 21.98 67.05 -33.58
N ASP A 134 21.45 65.86 -33.33
CA ASP A 134 20.70 65.04 -34.27
C ASP A 134 19.37 64.66 -33.59
N THR A 135 18.24 65.03 -34.20
CA THR A 135 16.87 64.90 -33.66
C THR A 135 16.34 63.45 -33.74
N THR A 136 17.23 62.48 -33.53
CA THR A 136 16.93 61.05 -33.51
C THR A 136 16.41 60.63 -32.12
N LEU A 137 15.23 60.00 -32.08
CA LEU A 137 14.61 59.52 -30.84
C LEU A 137 15.47 58.38 -30.24
N ASP A 138 15.83 58.49 -28.95
CA ASP A 138 16.43 57.39 -28.19
C ASP A 138 15.38 56.77 -27.25
N PRO A 139 14.82 55.59 -27.58
CA PRO A 139 13.77 54.96 -26.77
C PRO A 139 14.21 54.62 -25.34
N THR A 140 15.52 54.54 -25.07
CA THR A 140 16.05 54.20 -23.75
C THR A 140 15.87 55.31 -22.71
N LEU A 141 15.57 56.53 -23.18
CA LEU A 141 15.31 57.68 -22.32
C LEU A 141 13.86 57.76 -21.83
N PHE A 142 12.99 56.82 -22.19
CA PHE A 142 11.65 56.72 -21.60
C PHE A 142 11.68 56.04 -20.23
N TRP A 143 11.01 56.63 -19.26
CA TRP A 143 10.84 56.07 -17.92
C TRP A 143 9.50 56.47 -17.30
N MET A 144 9.05 55.71 -16.30
CA MET A 144 7.80 55.96 -15.57
C MET A 144 8.09 56.53 -14.18
N ASP A 145 7.33 57.54 -13.78
CA ASP A 145 7.28 57.97 -12.38
C ASP A 145 6.50 56.93 -11.56
N GLU A 146 7.19 56.26 -10.64
CA GLU A 146 6.61 55.16 -9.84
C GLU A 146 5.54 55.65 -8.85
N THR A 147 5.47 56.94 -8.56
CA THR A 147 4.50 57.52 -7.64
C THR A 147 3.21 57.87 -8.37
N THR A 148 3.30 58.56 -9.51
CA THR A 148 2.15 59.08 -10.27
C THR A 148 1.72 58.19 -11.43
N GLY A 149 2.59 57.29 -11.91
CA GLY A 149 2.36 56.42 -13.06
C GLY A 149 2.55 57.11 -14.42
N GLU A 150 3.01 58.36 -14.45
CA GLU A 150 3.23 59.13 -15.67
C GLU A 150 4.52 58.71 -16.40
N ILE A 151 4.49 58.67 -17.74
CA ILE A 151 5.65 58.37 -18.58
C ILE A 151 6.34 59.67 -19.01
N TRP A 152 7.66 59.71 -18.88
CA TRP A 152 8.54 60.85 -19.16
C TRP A 152 9.65 60.45 -20.14
N TYR A 153 10.17 61.42 -20.89
CA TYR A 153 11.30 61.26 -21.82
C TYR A 153 12.46 62.18 -21.42
N GLY A 154 13.63 61.61 -21.15
CA GLY A 154 14.85 62.32 -20.72
C GLY A 154 15.58 61.62 -19.57
N PRO A 155 16.70 62.17 -19.07
CA PRO A 155 17.48 61.57 -17.99
C PRO A 155 16.71 61.51 -16.65
N LYS A 156 16.42 60.30 -16.16
CA LYS A 156 15.58 60.04 -14.96
C LYS A 156 16.06 60.76 -13.69
N ASP A 157 17.36 61.00 -13.55
CA ASP A 157 17.99 61.70 -12.43
C ASP A 157 17.79 63.23 -12.46
N LYS A 158 17.26 63.77 -13.56
CA LYS A 158 16.98 65.20 -13.73
C LYS A 158 15.59 65.43 -14.35
N LYS A 159 14.55 65.12 -13.58
CA LYS A 159 13.15 65.23 -14.03
C LYS A 159 12.77 66.60 -14.60
N ASP A 160 13.33 67.69 -14.07
CA ASP A 160 13.05 69.06 -14.55
C ASP A 160 13.59 69.33 -15.97
N GLU A 161 14.55 68.54 -16.44
CA GLU A 161 15.08 68.57 -17.82
C GLU A 161 14.35 67.57 -18.74
N CYS A 162 13.36 66.81 -18.23
CA CYS A 162 12.61 65.80 -18.98
C CYS A 162 11.29 66.34 -19.54
N THR A 163 10.87 65.77 -20.68
CA THR A 163 9.58 66.07 -21.30
C THR A 163 8.53 65.07 -20.85
N GLN A 164 7.43 65.55 -20.27
CA GLN A 164 6.28 64.71 -19.95
C GLN A 164 5.58 64.26 -21.23
N THR A 165 5.36 62.96 -21.40
CA THR A 165 4.72 62.42 -22.62
C THR A 165 3.21 62.65 -22.66
N GLY A 166 2.61 63.00 -21.53
CA GLY A 166 1.15 63.10 -21.34
C GLY A 166 0.45 61.74 -21.25
N VAL A 167 1.21 60.65 -21.14
CA VAL A 167 0.71 59.28 -20.99
C VAL A 167 0.86 58.84 -19.52
N THR A 168 -0.22 58.39 -18.90
CA THR A 168 -0.24 57.93 -17.50
C THR A 168 -0.79 56.51 -17.41
N ILE A 169 -0.03 55.64 -16.76
CA ILE A 169 -0.45 54.30 -16.34
C ILE A 169 -1.06 54.44 -14.94
N PRO A 170 -2.31 54.04 -14.70
CA PRO A 170 -2.93 54.22 -13.39
C PRO A 170 -2.60 53.11 -12.39
N LYS A 171 -2.96 53.38 -11.13
CA LYS A 171 -2.47 52.70 -9.93
C LYS A 171 -3.63 52.28 -9.01
N TYR A 172 -3.54 51.09 -8.43
CA TYR A 172 -4.56 50.44 -7.59
C TYR A 172 -4.42 50.80 -6.07
N ASN A 173 -5.52 50.80 -5.29
CA ASN A 173 -5.53 51.05 -3.83
C ASN A 173 -5.72 49.73 -3.03
N GLU A 174 -4.73 49.33 -2.22
CA GLU A 174 -4.74 48.10 -1.41
C GLU A 174 -5.83 48.08 -0.31
N THR A 175 -6.46 46.91 -0.05
CA THR A 175 -7.35 46.68 1.10
C THR A 175 -6.52 46.44 2.35
N THR A 176 -6.81 47.13 3.45
CA THR A 176 -6.07 47.00 4.71
C THR A 176 -6.87 46.20 5.75
N VAL A 177 -6.25 45.18 6.35
CA VAL A 177 -6.81 44.40 7.46
C VAL A 177 -5.90 44.52 8.68
N LEU A 178 -6.44 44.94 9.81
CA LEU A 178 -5.74 45.09 11.09
C LEU A 178 -6.50 44.34 12.18
N ILE A 179 -5.78 43.54 12.97
CA ILE A 179 -6.31 42.87 14.17
C ILE A 179 -5.61 43.48 15.40
N THR A 180 -6.39 43.99 16.35
CA THR A 180 -5.89 44.57 17.60
C THR A 180 -6.57 43.96 18.82
N ASP A 181 -5.90 43.98 19.97
CA ASP A 181 -6.50 43.54 21.24
C ASP A 181 -7.60 44.51 21.69
N TYR A 182 -8.78 43.97 22.03
CA TYR A 182 -9.83 44.72 22.69
C TYR A 182 -9.55 44.72 24.20
N VAL A 183 -9.14 45.87 24.74
CA VAL A 183 -8.74 46.03 26.15
C VAL A 183 -9.74 46.92 26.88
N LYS A 184 -10.21 46.48 28.05
CA LYS A 184 -11.00 47.28 28.98
C LYS A 184 -10.45 47.11 30.39
N ASP A 185 -10.26 48.21 31.11
CA ASP A 185 -9.72 48.24 32.48
C ASP A 185 -8.38 47.48 32.64
N GLY A 186 -7.55 47.48 31.59
CA GLY A 186 -6.24 46.84 31.58
C GLY A 186 -6.22 45.33 31.30
N ALA A 187 -7.38 44.70 31.10
CA ALA A 187 -7.48 43.29 30.69
C ALA A 187 -7.88 43.17 29.20
N THR A 188 -7.20 42.27 28.47
CA THR A 188 -7.58 41.91 27.09
C THR A 188 -8.82 41.03 27.13
N LEU A 189 -9.94 41.53 26.61
CA LEU A 189 -11.25 40.86 26.62
C LEU A 189 -11.60 40.21 25.28
N GLY A 190 -10.83 40.48 24.22
CA GLY A 190 -11.17 40.07 22.87
C GLY A 190 -10.25 40.66 21.79
N TRP A 191 -10.73 40.65 20.55
CA TRP A 191 -10.07 41.25 19.38
C TRP A 191 -11.00 42.17 18.61
N ASP A 192 -10.46 43.30 18.17
CA ASP A 192 -11.05 44.20 17.19
C ASP A 192 -10.46 43.91 15.80
N ILE A 193 -11.33 43.61 14.83
CA ILE A 193 -10.96 43.35 13.44
C ILE A 193 -11.38 44.56 12.61
N LYS A 194 -10.39 45.32 12.14
CA LYS A 194 -10.57 46.49 11.27
C LYS A 194 -10.24 46.11 9.83
N VAL A 195 -11.25 46.17 8.95
CA VAL A 195 -11.08 46.02 7.49
C VAL A 195 -11.39 47.38 6.86
N ASN A 196 -10.38 48.04 6.32
CA ASN A 196 -10.41 49.46 5.93
C ASN A 196 -10.93 50.33 7.08
N ASP A 197 -12.13 50.92 6.97
CA ASP A 197 -12.73 51.78 8.00
C ASP A 197 -13.82 51.12 8.84
N LYS A 198 -14.09 49.82 8.65
CA LYS A 198 -15.13 49.08 9.40
C LYS A 198 -14.51 48.18 10.46
N VAL A 199 -15.08 48.18 11.67
CA VAL A 199 -14.60 47.43 12.84
C VAL A 199 -15.64 46.41 13.29
N SER A 200 -15.23 45.16 13.51
CA SER A 200 -16.03 44.12 14.18
C SER A 200 -15.34 43.67 15.47
N HIS A 201 -16.12 43.40 16.51
CA HIS A 201 -15.61 43.10 17.87
C HIS A 201 -15.93 41.64 18.22
N LEU A 202 -14.94 40.90 18.73
CA LEU A 202 -15.09 39.51 19.15
C LEU A 202 -14.55 39.33 20.58
N ASN A 203 -15.32 38.75 21.50
CA ASN A 203 -14.87 38.53 22.89
C ASN A 203 -14.24 37.15 23.08
N ILE A 204 -13.44 36.98 24.13
CA ILE A 204 -12.90 35.69 24.58
C ILE A 204 -13.76 35.17 25.76
N GLN A 205 -14.19 33.90 25.70
CA GLN A 205 -15.07 33.30 26.73
C GLN A 205 -14.43 33.31 28.12
N ASP A 206 -13.16 32.91 28.18
CA ASP A 206 -12.40 32.67 29.41
C ASP A 206 -11.95 33.96 30.11
N VAL A 207 -12.36 35.14 29.66
CA VAL A 207 -12.06 36.44 30.31
C VAL A 207 -13.31 37.25 30.62
N LEU A 208 -14.51 36.70 30.38
CA LEU A 208 -15.72 37.33 30.90
C LEU A 208 -15.67 37.44 32.42
N PRO A 209 -16.05 38.59 32.99
CA PRO A 209 -16.15 38.73 34.43
C PRO A 209 -17.18 37.74 34.98
N ILE A 210 -16.76 36.82 35.85
CA ILE A 210 -17.69 36.15 36.75
C ILE A 210 -18.39 37.25 37.55
N THR A 211 -19.71 37.22 37.60
CA THR A 211 -20.55 38.25 38.23
C THR A 211 -21.11 37.81 39.58
N GLY A 212 -21.10 36.50 39.86
CA GLY A 212 -21.48 35.98 41.16
C GLY A 212 -21.50 34.46 41.23
N PHE A 213 -21.65 33.97 42.46
CA PHE A 213 -21.88 32.57 42.80
C PHE A 213 -23.17 32.48 43.61
N GLU A 214 -24.07 31.57 43.23
CA GLU A 214 -25.32 31.29 43.95
C GLU A 214 -25.25 29.90 44.56
N TRP A 215 -25.68 29.75 45.81
CA TRP A 215 -25.52 28.51 46.56
C TRP A 215 -26.50 27.41 46.14
N MET A 216 -26.05 26.15 46.20
CA MET A 216 -26.87 24.96 45.98
C MET A 216 -26.88 24.10 47.27
N PRO A 217 -27.71 24.44 48.27
CA PRO A 217 -27.75 23.69 49.53
C PRO A 217 -28.32 22.29 49.31
N GLU A 218 -27.60 21.28 49.75
CA GLU A 218 -28.13 19.90 49.82
C GLU A 218 -28.72 19.58 51.19
N VAL A 219 -28.21 20.22 52.25
CA VAL A 219 -28.61 19.97 53.64
C VAL A 219 -28.80 21.27 54.42
N TYR A 220 -29.67 21.22 55.42
CA TYR A 220 -29.91 22.31 56.37
C TYR A 220 -29.62 21.81 57.79
N TYR A 221 -28.81 22.54 58.55
CA TYR A 221 -28.49 22.26 59.95
C TYR A 221 -28.89 23.45 60.83
N ASN A 222 -29.72 23.19 61.84
CA ASN A 222 -30.35 24.24 62.67
C ASN A 222 -31.04 25.34 61.86
N GLY A 223 -31.62 24.99 60.70
CA GLY A 223 -32.31 25.92 59.80
C GLY A 223 -31.38 26.80 58.94
N ILE A 224 -30.07 26.59 59.03
CA ILE A 224 -29.06 27.27 58.20
C ILE A 224 -28.58 26.28 57.13
N GLU A 225 -28.38 26.77 55.92
CA GLU A 225 -27.75 26.03 54.82
C GLU A 225 -26.39 25.50 55.25
N ALA A 226 -26.12 24.21 55.00
CA ALA A 226 -24.96 23.53 55.54
C ALA A 226 -24.25 22.66 54.52
N VAL A 227 -23.00 22.32 54.83
CA VAL A 227 -22.21 21.29 54.15
C VAL A 227 -22.02 20.13 55.10
N GLU A 228 -22.32 18.93 54.65
CA GLU A 228 -22.11 17.70 55.39
C GLU A 228 -20.64 17.29 55.33
N PHE A 229 -20.03 17.12 56.49
CA PHE A 229 -18.69 16.54 56.65
C PHE A 229 -18.84 15.17 57.29
N PRO A 230 -18.56 14.08 56.56
CA PRO A 230 -18.60 12.74 57.12
C PRO A 230 -17.54 12.59 58.22
N THR A 231 -17.94 12.05 59.37
CA THR A 231 -16.99 11.61 60.39
C THR A 231 -17.35 10.23 60.89
N PHE A 232 -16.32 9.46 61.20
CA PHE A 232 -16.51 8.05 61.52
C PHE A 232 -15.96 7.74 62.90
N ALA A 233 -16.86 7.39 63.81
CA ALA A 233 -16.53 6.91 65.13
C ALA A 233 -16.11 5.45 65.08
N TYR A 234 -15.03 5.12 65.78
CA TYR A 234 -14.51 3.76 65.85
C TYR A 234 -13.98 3.44 67.25
N ASN A 235 -13.95 2.14 67.56
CA ASN A 235 -13.38 1.65 68.80
C ASN A 235 -11.84 1.58 68.68
N ILE A 236 -11.13 2.17 69.65
CA ILE A 236 -9.68 2.09 69.76
C ILE A 236 -9.27 0.67 70.18
N VAL A 237 -8.16 0.20 69.61
CA VAL A 237 -7.54 -1.08 69.94
C VAL A 237 -6.40 -0.84 70.94
N LYS A 238 -6.35 -1.58 72.07
CA LYS A 238 -5.09 -1.67 72.84
C LYS A 238 -4.25 -2.74 72.18
N ALA A 239 -3.02 -2.40 71.87
CA ALA A 239 -1.99 -3.42 71.81
C ALA A 239 -1.84 -4.00 73.23
N GLY A 240 -2.44 -5.16 73.49
CA GLY A 240 -2.12 -5.94 74.68
C GLY A 240 -0.66 -6.39 74.64
N ALA A 241 -0.09 -6.74 75.80
CA ALA A 241 1.25 -7.33 75.87
C ALA A 241 1.33 -8.73 75.24
N SER A 242 0.19 -9.39 75.03
CA SER A 242 0.07 -10.66 74.30
C SER A 242 -0.11 -10.44 72.79
N ALA A 243 0.27 -11.43 71.98
CA ALA A 243 0.14 -11.45 70.52
C ALA A 243 -1.33 -11.45 70.00
N ASP A 244 -2.32 -11.03 70.78
CA ASP A 244 -3.73 -10.98 70.37
C ASP A 244 -4.28 -9.56 70.49
N THR A 245 -5.12 -9.16 69.53
CA THR A 245 -5.87 -7.91 69.63
C THR A 245 -6.86 -7.92 70.78
N THR A 246 -6.86 -6.87 71.58
CA THR A 246 -7.90 -6.63 72.59
C THR A 246 -8.48 -5.22 72.40
N TYR A 247 -9.77 -5.14 72.07
CA TYR A 247 -10.49 -3.86 71.93
C TYR A 247 -10.82 -3.30 73.32
N VAL A 248 -10.59 -1.99 73.55
CA VAL A 248 -10.63 -1.41 74.91
C VAL A 248 -11.92 -0.67 75.22
N GLY A 249 -12.85 -0.56 74.25
CA GLY A 249 -14.12 0.13 74.43
C GLY A 249 -14.05 1.67 74.49
N ALA A 250 -12.85 2.27 74.39
CA ALA A 250 -12.71 3.71 74.18
C ALA A 250 -12.95 4.05 72.70
N THR A 251 -13.66 5.14 72.40
CA THR A 251 -14.02 5.56 71.04
C THR A 251 -13.19 6.76 70.59
N ALA A 252 -12.69 6.75 69.36
CA ALA A 252 -12.10 7.90 68.67
C ALA A 252 -12.92 8.24 67.41
N THR A 253 -12.64 9.38 66.79
CA THR A 253 -13.35 9.85 65.58
C THR A 253 -12.34 10.17 64.48
N LEU A 254 -12.53 9.56 63.31
CA LEU A 254 -11.81 9.89 62.09
C LEU A 254 -12.55 11.04 61.38
N SER A 255 -11.88 12.18 61.25
CA SER A 255 -12.50 13.48 60.99
C SER A 255 -12.07 14.15 59.68
N THR A 256 -11.23 13.49 58.88
CA THR A 256 -10.50 14.10 57.75
C THR A 256 -11.22 14.03 56.41
N PHE A 257 -12.49 13.60 56.38
CA PHE A 257 -13.23 13.48 55.13
C PHE A 257 -13.74 14.84 54.69
N PRO A 258 -13.50 15.22 53.42
CA PRO A 258 -13.93 16.52 52.94
C PRO A 258 -15.45 16.58 52.80
N GLY A 259 -16.00 17.77 53.08
CA GLY A 259 -17.35 18.13 52.67
C GLY A 259 -17.31 18.73 51.26
N VAL A 260 -18.38 18.54 50.48
CA VAL A 260 -18.49 19.11 49.13
C VAL A 260 -19.61 20.14 49.10
N ALA A 261 -19.30 21.30 48.52
CA ALA A 261 -20.17 22.46 48.46
C ALA A 261 -20.37 22.85 46.99
N TYR A 262 -21.62 22.99 46.54
CA TYR A 262 -21.94 23.29 45.14
C TYR A 262 -22.50 24.71 44.97
N PHE A 263 -22.04 25.43 43.95
CA PHE A 263 -22.51 26.77 43.64
C PHE A 263 -22.78 26.93 42.14
N HIS A 264 -23.89 27.55 41.77
CA HIS A 264 -24.10 28.03 40.40
C HIS A 264 -23.16 29.22 40.12
N VAL A 265 -22.52 29.20 38.96
CA VAL A 265 -21.61 30.26 38.50
C VAL A 265 -22.30 31.09 37.42
N ASN A 266 -22.20 32.42 37.54
CA ASN A 266 -22.72 33.34 36.53
C ASN A 266 -21.59 34.14 35.85
N PRO A 267 -21.39 34.03 34.53
CA PRO A 267 -22.16 33.20 33.58
C PRO A 267 -21.85 31.71 33.72
N ALA A 268 -22.81 30.85 33.34
CA ALA A 268 -22.64 29.39 33.38
C ALA A 268 -21.53 28.86 32.44
N SER A 269 -21.05 29.73 31.55
CA SER A 269 -19.93 29.48 30.64
C SER A 269 -18.56 29.68 31.30
N ALA A 270 -18.51 30.09 32.57
CA ALA A 270 -17.28 30.35 33.31
C ALA A 270 -16.45 29.07 33.51
N THR A 271 -15.12 29.24 33.58
CA THR A 271 -14.16 28.14 33.69
C THR A 271 -13.18 28.39 34.84
N ILE A 272 -12.57 27.33 35.36
CA ILE A 272 -11.63 27.43 36.49
C ILE A 272 -10.43 28.34 36.21
N LYS A 273 -10.04 28.49 34.93
CA LYS A 273 -8.96 29.36 34.47
C LYS A 273 -9.21 30.84 34.77
N GLN A 274 -10.45 31.21 35.03
CA GLN A 274 -10.83 32.57 35.42
C GLN A 274 -10.51 32.88 36.89
N ILE A 275 -10.19 31.88 37.71
CA ILE A 275 -9.87 32.03 39.13
C ILE A 275 -8.34 32.02 39.33
N LYS A 276 -7.82 32.99 40.08
CA LYS A 276 -6.39 33.02 40.47
C LYS A 276 -6.08 31.81 41.35
N GLY A 277 -5.03 31.08 40.99
CA GLY A 277 -4.65 29.86 41.70
C GLY A 277 -5.44 28.62 41.29
N GLU A 278 -6.38 28.75 40.33
CA GLU A 278 -7.16 27.65 39.76
C GLU A 278 -7.78 26.75 40.84
N ALA A 279 -7.42 25.46 40.87
CA ALA A 279 -7.97 24.49 41.83
C ALA A 279 -7.69 24.83 43.30
N GLU A 280 -6.60 25.54 43.61
CA GLU A 280 -6.23 25.94 44.98
C GLU A 280 -6.56 27.41 45.27
N GLY A 281 -7.25 28.09 44.34
CA GLY A 281 -7.51 29.53 44.39
C GLY A 281 -8.52 30.00 45.44
N ALA A 282 -9.19 29.08 46.13
CA ALA A 282 -10.22 29.39 47.11
C ALA A 282 -9.64 29.60 48.52
N GLN A 283 -9.85 30.79 49.07
CA GLN A 283 -9.59 31.04 50.48
C GLN A 283 -10.81 30.69 51.31
N VAL A 284 -10.63 29.85 52.34
CA VAL A 284 -11.70 29.54 53.30
C VAL A 284 -11.71 30.58 54.41
N LEU A 285 -12.84 31.28 54.54
CA LEU A 285 -13.13 32.18 55.65
C LEU A 285 -13.89 31.41 56.74
N TYR A 286 -13.53 31.65 57.99
CA TYR A 286 -14.12 30.99 59.15
C TYR A 286 -14.82 32.01 60.05
N LYS A 287 -16.02 31.68 60.50
CA LYS A 287 -16.80 32.46 61.48
C LYS A 287 -17.51 31.52 62.44
N SER A 288 -17.41 31.79 63.74
CA SER A 288 -18.23 31.11 64.75
C SER A 288 -19.51 31.91 65.01
N ALA A 289 -20.64 31.22 65.14
CA ALA A 289 -21.90 31.80 65.59
C ALA A 289 -22.15 31.47 67.08
N VAL A 290 -22.37 32.53 67.86
CA VAL A 290 -22.55 32.68 69.32
C VAL A 290 -21.29 32.53 70.21
N ASN A 291 -20.78 33.70 70.66
CA ASN A 291 -19.85 33.98 71.77
C ASN A 291 -18.90 32.87 72.29
N HIS A 292 -17.72 32.70 71.66
CA HIS A 292 -16.48 32.60 72.43
C HIS A 292 -15.23 33.08 71.68
N THR A 293 -14.35 33.69 72.46
CA THR A 293 -12.95 33.99 72.17
C THR A 293 -12.11 32.70 72.25
N THR A 294 -11.22 32.52 71.26
CA THR A 294 -10.07 31.57 71.26
C THR A 294 -10.36 30.07 71.34
N ARG A 295 -11.11 29.50 70.37
CA ARG A 295 -10.99 28.07 70.01
C ARG A 295 -10.31 27.96 68.64
N GLY A 296 -9.50 26.92 68.43
CA GLY A 296 -8.72 26.77 67.20
C GLY A 296 -9.62 26.60 65.98
N ASN A 297 -9.40 27.42 64.94
CA ASN A 297 -9.97 27.21 63.60
C ASN A 297 -9.84 25.74 63.21
N ILE A 298 -10.91 25.14 62.63
CA ILE A 298 -10.91 23.76 62.11
C ILE A 298 -9.85 23.53 61.01
N GLY A 299 -9.15 24.60 60.60
CA GLY A 299 -8.02 24.56 59.68
C GLY A 299 -8.48 24.27 58.26
N ALA A 300 -9.69 24.72 57.93
CA ALA A 300 -10.32 24.36 56.68
C ALA A 300 -9.58 24.95 55.47
N THR A 301 -9.36 24.12 54.46
CA THR A 301 -8.83 24.48 53.14
C THR A 301 -9.78 23.95 52.08
N ALA A 302 -9.89 24.64 50.94
CA ALA A 302 -10.76 24.23 49.87
C ALA A 302 -9.98 24.08 48.56
N THR A 303 -10.33 23.05 47.81
CA THR A 303 -10.02 22.97 46.38
C THR A 303 -11.31 23.13 45.60
N ILE A 304 -11.24 23.71 44.40
CA ILE A 304 -12.40 23.99 43.58
C ILE A 304 -12.26 23.37 42.20
N ASP A 305 -13.40 23.06 41.60
CA ASP A 305 -13.54 22.76 40.18
C ASP A 305 -14.76 23.48 39.61
N ILE A 306 -14.75 23.81 38.32
CA ILE A 306 -15.89 24.42 37.64
C ILE A 306 -16.21 23.62 36.38
N ASP A 307 -17.35 22.93 36.37
CA ASP A 307 -17.89 22.24 35.20
C ASP A 307 -19.34 22.67 34.95
N LYS A 308 -19.66 22.95 33.68
CA LYS A 308 -21.03 23.27 33.21
C LYS A 308 -21.78 24.30 34.06
N GLY A 309 -21.08 25.36 34.50
CA GLY A 309 -21.67 26.44 35.29
C GLY A 309 -21.95 26.09 36.75
N VAL A 310 -21.36 25.00 37.25
CA VAL A 310 -21.39 24.62 38.67
C VAL A 310 -19.96 24.60 39.19
N LEU A 311 -19.71 25.35 40.26
CA LEU A 311 -18.49 25.27 41.05
C LEU A 311 -18.68 24.22 42.14
N ALA A 312 -17.84 23.20 42.15
CA ALA A 312 -17.74 22.22 43.21
C ALA A 312 -16.53 22.56 44.09
N ALA A 313 -16.75 22.87 45.36
CA ALA A 313 -15.70 23.12 46.33
C ALA A 313 -15.57 21.93 47.28
N THR A 314 -14.43 21.25 47.21
CA THR A 314 -14.03 20.18 48.13
C THR A 314 -13.30 20.79 49.31
N ILE A 315 -13.94 20.80 50.48
CA ILE A 315 -13.46 21.48 51.68
C ILE A 315 -12.95 20.42 52.65
N ALA A 316 -11.67 20.48 53.00
CA ALA A 316 -11.06 19.61 53.99
C ALA A 316 -10.84 20.38 55.30
N GLY A 317 -11.21 19.81 56.44
CA GLY A 317 -11.00 20.39 57.77
C GLY A 317 -10.96 19.30 58.84
N ASP A 318 -10.36 19.60 60.00
CA ASP A 318 -10.32 18.65 61.12
C ASP A 318 -11.59 18.79 61.97
N MET A 319 -12.56 17.92 61.71
CA MET A 319 -13.84 17.91 62.42
C MET A 319 -13.74 17.53 63.90
N ASN A 320 -12.59 17.06 64.41
CA ASN A 320 -12.39 16.89 65.86
C ASN A 320 -12.27 18.23 66.60
N LYS A 321 -12.01 19.32 65.86
CA LYS A 321 -11.97 20.69 66.39
C LYS A 321 -13.29 21.43 66.26
N ALA A 322 -14.25 20.87 65.51
CA ALA A 322 -15.57 21.46 65.34
C ALA A 322 -16.36 21.48 66.65
N THR A 323 -17.26 22.45 66.82
CA THR A 323 -18.11 22.53 68.01
C THR A 323 -19.06 21.35 68.10
N THR A 324 -19.30 20.90 69.33
CA THR A 324 -20.26 19.83 69.66
C THR A 324 -21.42 20.33 70.50
N THR A 325 -21.44 21.64 70.81
CA THR A 325 -22.51 22.30 71.58
C THR A 325 -23.73 22.48 70.68
N ALA A 326 -24.93 22.18 71.20
CA ALA A 326 -26.15 22.16 70.39
C ALA A 326 -26.60 23.54 69.87
N ASP A 327 -26.21 24.61 70.56
CA ASP A 327 -26.55 26.02 70.31
C ASP A 327 -25.42 26.83 69.66
N GLU A 328 -24.30 26.20 69.32
CA GLU A 328 -23.16 26.82 68.64
C GLU A 328 -22.97 26.22 67.24
N LEU A 329 -22.49 27.02 66.28
CA LEU A 329 -22.24 26.58 64.91
C LEU A 329 -20.92 27.13 64.37
N ASP A 330 -20.14 26.25 63.74
CA ASP A 330 -19.02 26.64 62.88
C ASP A 330 -19.57 26.99 61.50
N MET A 331 -19.18 28.16 60.98
CA MET A 331 -19.60 28.63 59.66
C MET A 331 -18.39 28.92 58.78
N LEU A 332 -18.47 28.50 57.52
CA LEU A 332 -17.45 28.74 56.51
C LEU A 332 -18.01 29.55 55.34
N ALA A 333 -17.15 30.32 54.69
CA ALA A 333 -17.43 30.93 53.39
C ALA A 333 -16.21 30.77 52.49
N LEU A 334 -16.40 30.74 51.18
CA LEU A 334 -15.32 30.68 50.20
C LEU A 334 -15.13 32.06 49.60
N GLN A 335 -13.89 32.54 49.61
CA GLN A 335 -13.47 33.75 48.92
C GLN A 335 -12.62 33.38 47.70
N LEU A 336 -13.05 33.84 46.53
CA LEU A 336 -12.45 33.56 45.24
C LEU A 336 -12.04 34.87 44.59
N THR A 337 -10.85 34.92 44.00
CA THR A 337 -10.38 36.09 43.25
C THR A 337 -10.22 35.72 41.77
N THR A 338 -10.85 36.46 40.87
CA THR A 338 -10.68 36.22 39.44
C THR A 338 -9.31 36.71 38.95
N THR A 339 -8.85 36.21 37.81
CA THR A 339 -7.62 36.69 37.16
C THR A 339 -7.65 38.20 36.89
N ALA A 340 -8.82 38.74 36.55
CA ALA A 340 -9.10 40.17 36.42
C ALA A 340 -9.05 40.96 37.75
N GLY A 341 -8.98 40.29 38.91
CA GLY A 341 -8.83 40.90 40.23
C GLY A 341 -10.12 41.12 41.02
N ASN A 342 -11.29 40.71 40.49
CA ASN A 342 -12.55 40.79 41.24
C ASN A 342 -12.60 39.71 42.33
N THR A 343 -13.02 40.09 43.53
CA THR A 343 -13.15 39.16 44.66
C THR A 343 -14.61 38.89 44.97
N PHE A 344 -14.98 37.61 45.09
CA PHE A 344 -16.33 37.16 45.45
C PHE A 344 -16.24 36.36 46.74
N THR A 345 -17.18 36.58 47.66
CA THR A 345 -17.30 35.78 48.88
C THR A 345 -18.68 35.15 48.90
N THR A 346 -18.75 33.84 49.09
CA THR A 346 -20.02 33.13 49.19
C THR A 346 -20.77 33.52 50.47
N GLY A 347 -22.04 33.16 50.54
CA GLY A 347 -22.74 33.12 51.83
C GLY A 347 -21.99 32.23 52.84
N TYR A 348 -22.10 32.56 54.12
CA TYR A 348 -21.61 31.67 55.17
C TYR A 348 -22.57 30.49 55.31
N PHE A 349 -22.06 29.28 55.16
CA PHE A 349 -22.79 28.03 55.37
C PHE A 349 -22.31 27.35 56.66
N ALA A 350 -23.20 26.61 57.32
CA ALA A 350 -22.88 25.87 58.52
C ALA A 350 -22.11 24.58 58.22
N VAL A 351 -21.22 24.20 59.12
CA VAL A 351 -20.52 22.92 59.08
C VAL A 351 -21.35 21.88 59.82
N TYR A 352 -21.88 20.88 59.10
CA TYR A 352 -22.61 19.77 59.70
C TYR A 352 -21.71 18.55 59.83
N ASN A 353 -21.32 18.23 61.07
CA ASN A 353 -20.55 17.04 61.39
C ASN A 353 -21.47 15.80 61.45
N LYS A 354 -21.52 14.99 60.39
CA LYS A 354 -22.31 13.77 60.36
C LYS A 354 -21.50 12.58 60.85
N LYS A 355 -21.74 12.22 62.10
CA LYS A 355 -21.05 11.14 62.77
C LYS A 355 -21.72 9.78 62.51
N GLU A 356 -20.94 8.79 62.06
CA GLU A 356 -21.38 7.40 61.90
C GLU A 356 -20.46 6.42 62.63
N ASP A 357 -21.01 5.34 63.19
CA ASP A 357 -20.22 4.28 63.81
C ASP A 357 -19.71 3.25 62.79
N VAL A 358 -18.40 2.97 62.80
CA VAL A 358 -17.74 2.02 61.90
C VAL A 358 -16.74 1.12 62.65
N SER A 359 -16.19 0.15 61.94
CA SER A 359 -15.11 -0.70 62.39
C SER A 359 -14.08 -0.91 61.30
N PHE A 360 -12.80 -0.91 61.67
CA PHE A 360 -11.70 -1.11 60.74
C PHE A 360 -11.13 -2.53 60.86
N SER A 361 -10.82 -3.13 59.71
CA SER A 361 -10.17 -4.43 59.63
C SER A 361 -9.27 -4.51 58.41
N LEU A 362 -8.19 -5.28 58.49
CA LEU A 362 -7.39 -5.58 57.31
C LEU A 362 -8.03 -6.77 56.58
N VAL A 363 -8.21 -6.64 55.29
CA VAL A 363 -8.81 -7.66 54.42
C VAL A 363 -7.87 -7.98 53.27
N ASP A 364 -8.03 -9.17 52.70
CA ASP A 364 -7.37 -9.53 51.45
C ASP A 364 -7.68 -8.46 50.38
N LYS A 365 -6.66 -8.01 49.67
CA LYS A 365 -6.79 -6.95 48.67
C LYS A 365 -7.82 -7.29 47.58
N ASP A 366 -7.91 -8.57 47.22
CA ASP A 366 -8.71 -9.06 46.09
C ASP A 366 -10.18 -9.27 46.49
N ALA A 367 -10.48 -9.17 47.79
CA ALA A 367 -11.85 -9.31 48.29
C ALA A 367 -12.72 -8.05 48.10
N PHE A 368 -12.12 -6.88 47.90
CA PHE A 368 -12.87 -5.63 47.82
C PHE A 368 -13.35 -5.36 46.40
N VAL A 369 -14.67 -5.42 46.18
CA VAL A 369 -15.32 -5.14 44.88
C VAL A 369 -16.24 -3.91 44.90
N GLY A 370 -16.14 -3.08 45.94
CA GLY A 370 -16.90 -1.84 46.10
C GLY A 370 -17.64 -1.73 47.43
N GLU A 371 -18.43 -0.66 47.58
CA GLU A 371 -19.30 -0.45 48.74
C GLU A 371 -20.30 -1.59 48.93
N ASN A 372 -20.70 -1.83 50.19
CA ASN A 372 -21.60 -2.89 50.61
C ASN A 372 -21.10 -4.34 50.41
N THR A 373 -19.86 -4.55 49.95
CA THR A 373 -19.26 -5.90 49.88
C THR A 373 -19.17 -6.52 51.29
N ASP A 374 -19.57 -7.79 51.44
CA ASP A 374 -19.43 -8.51 52.71
C ASP A 374 -17.97 -8.86 52.96
N MET A 375 -17.38 -8.28 54.00
CA MET A 375 -15.97 -8.47 54.33
C MET A 375 -15.76 -9.56 55.37
N THR A 376 -16.81 -10.20 55.88
CA THR A 376 -16.72 -11.05 57.09
C THR A 376 -15.73 -12.20 56.94
N ASN A 377 -15.70 -12.87 55.78
CA ASN A 377 -14.83 -14.02 55.52
C ASN A 377 -13.46 -13.65 54.92
N HIS A 378 -13.21 -12.37 54.65
CA HIS A 378 -12.01 -11.88 53.99
C HIS A 378 -11.06 -11.13 54.93
N LYS A 379 -11.41 -11.06 56.22
CA LYS A 379 -10.59 -10.41 57.26
C LYS A 379 -9.39 -11.27 57.61
N PHE A 380 -8.21 -10.68 57.60
CA PHE A 380 -7.03 -11.30 58.15
C PHE A 380 -7.20 -11.59 59.65
N ALA A 381 -6.50 -12.61 60.14
CA ALA A 381 -6.64 -13.05 61.51
C ALA A 381 -6.20 -11.95 62.48
N THR A 382 -7.06 -11.65 63.46
CA THR A 382 -6.76 -10.69 64.53
C THR A 382 -6.30 -11.38 65.83
N LYS A 383 -6.45 -12.72 65.86
CA LYS A 383 -6.01 -13.61 66.93
C LYS A 383 -4.99 -14.62 66.41
N TRP A 384 -3.94 -14.83 67.19
CA TRP A 384 -2.84 -15.75 66.94
C TRP A 384 -3.29 -17.20 66.80
N SER A 385 -4.28 -17.64 67.60
CA SER A 385 -4.82 -18.99 67.51
C SER A 385 -5.51 -19.28 66.16
N LEU A 386 -6.22 -18.29 65.61
CA LEU A 386 -6.89 -18.41 64.31
C LEU A 386 -5.86 -18.40 63.17
N LEU A 387 -4.83 -17.56 63.27
CA LEU A 387 -3.73 -17.53 62.32
C LEU A 387 -3.01 -18.88 62.22
N LYS A 388 -2.64 -19.46 63.37
CA LYS A 388 -1.92 -20.76 63.40
C LYS A 388 -2.75 -21.91 62.83
N ALA A 389 -4.07 -21.83 62.89
CA ALA A 389 -4.96 -22.82 62.32
C ALA A 389 -5.08 -22.74 60.78
N GLN A 390 -4.56 -21.68 60.14
CA GLN A 390 -4.59 -21.56 58.68
C GLN A 390 -3.62 -22.55 58.02
N SER A 391 -4.17 -23.41 57.15
CA SER A 391 -3.39 -24.31 56.30
C SER A 391 -2.56 -23.51 55.30
N ALA A 392 -1.26 -23.82 55.21
CA ALA A 392 -0.27 -23.17 54.36
C ALA A 392 0.80 -24.22 53.98
N ILE A 393 0.49 -25.02 52.96
CA ILE A 393 1.21 -26.21 52.55
C ILE A 393 1.59 -26.08 51.07
N ILE A 394 2.74 -26.63 50.71
CA ILE A 394 3.15 -26.81 49.31
C ILE A 394 2.92 -28.27 48.89
N ASP A 395 2.55 -28.47 47.63
CA ASP A 395 2.48 -29.80 47.04
C ASP A 395 3.89 -30.34 46.69
N ALA A 396 3.93 -31.52 46.06
CA ALA A 396 5.17 -32.14 45.58
C ALA A 396 5.95 -31.28 44.57
N ASP A 397 5.29 -30.28 43.99
CA ASP A 397 5.79 -29.44 42.91
C ASP A 397 6.18 -28.04 43.43
N ASN A 398 6.26 -27.88 44.76
CA ASN A 398 6.51 -26.63 45.46
C ASN A 398 5.44 -25.55 45.23
N MET A 399 4.27 -25.89 44.70
CA MET A 399 3.17 -24.97 44.44
C MET A 399 2.18 -24.97 45.63
N PRO A 400 1.40 -23.90 45.84
CA PRO A 400 0.46 -23.85 46.95
C PRO A 400 -0.66 -24.88 46.76
N GLU A 401 -0.92 -25.71 47.77
CA GLU A 401 -2.06 -26.64 47.73
C GLU A 401 -3.41 -25.90 47.66
N ALA A 402 -4.37 -26.47 46.93
CA ALA A 402 -5.73 -25.93 46.84
C ALA A 402 -6.49 -25.93 48.18
N THR A 403 -6.02 -26.70 49.17
CA THR A 403 -6.57 -26.78 50.53
C THR A 403 -6.09 -25.65 51.44
N ASN A 404 -5.13 -24.83 50.98
CA ASN A 404 -4.64 -23.71 51.74
C ASN A 404 -5.76 -22.72 52.06
N SER A 405 -5.65 -22.10 53.23
CA SER A 405 -6.57 -21.02 53.61
C SER A 405 -6.45 -19.88 52.62
N HIS A 406 -7.56 -19.38 52.08
CA HIS A 406 -7.57 -18.28 51.10
C HIS A 406 -6.96 -16.98 51.63
N LEU A 407 -6.84 -16.82 52.96
CA LEU A 407 -6.16 -15.70 53.61
C LEU A 407 -4.63 -15.85 53.69
N VAL A 408 -4.07 -17.00 53.32
CA VAL A 408 -2.62 -17.19 53.28
C VAL A 408 -2.11 -16.64 51.95
N GLN A 409 -1.13 -15.75 52.02
CA GLN A 409 -0.59 -15.07 50.86
C GLN A 409 0.58 -15.88 50.29
N ALA A 410 0.36 -16.56 49.17
CA ALA A 410 1.39 -17.33 48.48
C ALA A 410 2.27 -16.38 47.65
N ILE A 411 3.58 -16.39 47.90
CA ILE A 411 4.57 -15.54 47.23
C ILE A 411 5.55 -16.41 46.47
N GLN A 412 5.75 -16.13 45.19
CA GLN A 412 6.73 -16.85 44.37
C GLN A 412 8.15 -16.59 44.87
N TYR A 413 9.01 -17.59 44.77
CA TYR A 413 10.37 -17.53 45.29
C TYR A 413 11.18 -16.34 44.76
N ASP A 414 11.13 -16.06 43.46
CA ASP A 414 11.87 -14.95 42.84
C ASP A 414 11.41 -13.58 43.37
N ASP A 415 10.08 -13.40 43.47
CA ASP A 415 9.50 -12.19 44.07
C ASP A 415 9.87 -12.07 45.55
N ALA A 416 9.84 -13.19 46.28
CA ALA A 416 10.14 -13.24 47.69
C ALA A 416 11.60 -12.83 47.97
N ILE A 417 12.56 -13.30 47.18
CA ILE A 417 13.98 -12.95 47.35
C ILE A 417 14.32 -11.55 46.81
N ALA A 418 13.59 -11.05 45.83
CA ALA A 418 13.71 -9.67 45.36
C ALA A 418 13.16 -8.68 46.41
N GLY A 419 12.13 -9.10 47.15
CA GLY A 419 11.45 -8.33 48.17
C GLY A 419 10.06 -7.90 47.72
N VAL A 420 9.06 -8.20 48.55
CA VAL A 420 7.65 -7.88 48.28
C VAL A 420 7.18 -6.76 49.19
N ASP A 421 6.53 -5.76 48.62
CA ASP A 421 5.84 -4.73 49.39
C ASP A 421 4.52 -5.26 49.96
N LEU A 422 4.45 -5.38 51.28
CA LEU A 422 3.28 -5.90 51.99
C LEU A 422 2.03 -5.02 51.79
N ASN A 423 2.17 -3.73 51.47
CA ASN A 423 1.03 -2.86 51.12
C ASN A 423 0.24 -3.42 49.93
N THR A 424 0.89 -4.23 49.08
CA THR A 424 0.27 -4.83 47.89
C THR A 424 -0.53 -6.09 48.22
N LEU A 425 -0.58 -6.55 49.46
CA LEU A 425 -1.24 -7.81 49.85
C LEU A 425 -2.56 -7.61 50.62
N PHE A 426 -2.85 -6.40 51.11
CA PHE A 426 -4.04 -6.14 51.92
C PHE A 426 -4.66 -4.77 51.61
N LYS A 427 -5.91 -4.61 52.07
CA LYS A 427 -6.58 -3.31 52.18
C LYS A 427 -7.04 -3.05 53.61
N VAL A 428 -7.06 -1.78 54.01
CA VAL A 428 -7.69 -1.35 55.27
C VAL A 428 -9.17 -1.07 54.98
N ALA A 429 -10.05 -1.99 55.36
CA ALA A 429 -11.48 -1.86 55.13
C ALA A 429 -12.17 -1.13 56.29
N MET A 430 -12.82 -0.01 55.98
CA MET A 430 -13.82 0.60 56.86
C MET A 430 -15.16 -0.10 56.65
N THR A 431 -15.73 -0.66 57.72
CA THR A 431 -16.94 -1.49 57.65
C THR A 431 -18.05 -0.99 58.56
N LYS A 432 -19.29 -1.09 58.08
CA LYS A 432 -20.53 -0.83 58.82
C LYS A 432 -21.36 -2.10 58.81
N LYS A 433 -21.67 -2.65 59.99
CA LYS A 433 -22.37 -3.93 60.17
C LYS A 433 -21.77 -5.09 59.34
N GLY A 434 -20.43 -5.15 59.25
CA GLY A 434 -19.70 -6.20 58.54
C GLY A 434 -19.49 -5.98 57.03
N LYS A 435 -20.13 -4.95 56.44
CA LYS A 435 -20.01 -4.61 55.02
C LYS A 435 -19.11 -3.40 54.80
N ALA A 436 -18.42 -3.34 53.66
CA ALA A 436 -17.66 -2.17 53.25
C ALA A 436 -18.54 -0.91 53.23
N ALA A 437 -18.10 0.15 53.92
CA ALA A 437 -18.85 1.39 54.03
C ALA A 437 -18.48 2.42 52.95
N VAL A 438 -17.21 2.45 52.55
CA VAL A 438 -16.65 3.31 51.49
C VAL A 438 -15.39 2.64 50.93
N ASP A 439 -15.00 2.95 49.70
CA ASP A 439 -13.63 2.66 49.24
C ASP A 439 -12.67 3.62 49.95
N PHE A 440 -11.76 3.06 50.75
CA PHE A 440 -11.03 3.79 51.77
C PHE A 440 -9.53 3.75 51.48
N ASP A 441 -8.99 4.87 51.02
CA ASP A 441 -7.54 5.09 50.96
C ASP A 441 -7.04 5.51 52.35
N TRP A 442 -6.35 4.60 53.01
CA TRP A 442 -5.84 4.83 54.36
C TRP A 442 -4.72 5.87 54.41
N ALA A 443 -3.92 6.01 53.35
CA ALA A 443 -2.83 6.97 53.30
C ALA A 443 -3.36 8.41 53.16
N ALA A 444 -4.35 8.61 52.28
CA ALA A 444 -5.04 9.90 52.12
C ALA A 444 -5.77 10.37 53.39
N ASN A 445 -6.21 9.42 54.22
CA ASN A 445 -6.95 9.69 55.46
C ASN A 445 -6.07 9.74 56.72
N LYS A 446 -4.76 10.00 56.54
CA LYS A 446 -3.75 10.11 57.59
C LYS A 446 -3.70 8.91 58.55
N LEU A 447 -3.92 7.71 58.03
CA LEU A 447 -3.55 6.50 58.75
C LEU A 447 -2.12 6.10 58.38
N ALA A 448 -1.37 5.61 59.37
CA ALA A 448 -0.04 5.05 59.19
C ALA A 448 -0.05 3.55 59.49
N VAL A 449 0.76 2.79 58.77
CA VAL A 449 0.87 1.34 58.94
C VAL A 449 2.26 0.98 59.45
N GLU A 450 2.31 0.17 60.51
CA GLU A 450 3.53 -0.38 61.09
C GLU A 450 3.56 -1.90 60.92
N TYR A 451 4.74 -2.40 60.54
CA TYR A 451 4.99 -3.82 60.26
C TYR A 451 5.93 -4.41 61.31
N THR A 452 5.60 -5.59 61.81
CA THR A 452 6.46 -6.31 62.77
C THR A 452 6.52 -7.79 62.40
N LEU A 453 7.73 -8.29 62.12
CA LEU A 453 7.95 -9.71 61.88
C LEU A 453 7.76 -10.51 63.17
N CYS A 454 7.02 -11.62 63.10
CA CYS A 454 6.62 -12.38 64.28
C CYS A 454 7.40 -13.70 64.41
N LYS A 455 7.77 -14.03 65.65
CA LYS A 455 8.40 -15.31 66.01
C LYS A 455 7.34 -16.39 66.21
N TYR A 456 7.47 -17.51 65.50
CA TYR A 456 6.62 -18.67 65.72
C TYR A 456 7.20 -19.95 65.14
N ASP A 457 6.83 -21.07 65.75
CA ASP A 457 7.33 -22.39 65.42
C ASP A 457 6.31 -23.16 64.58
N VAL A 458 6.80 -23.82 63.52
CA VAL A 458 6.08 -24.82 62.74
C VAL A 458 6.95 -26.08 62.73
N ASP A 459 6.46 -27.15 63.35
CA ASP A 459 7.14 -28.45 63.44
C ASP A 459 8.61 -28.36 63.90
N GLY A 460 8.89 -27.54 64.91
CA GLY A 460 10.24 -27.33 65.46
C GLY A 460 11.12 -26.36 64.65
N THR A 461 10.56 -25.74 63.60
CA THR A 461 11.24 -24.73 62.78
C THR A 461 10.71 -23.33 63.09
N ASP A 462 11.58 -22.44 63.57
CA ASP A 462 11.25 -21.04 63.81
C ASP A 462 11.20 -20.24 62.50
N GLN A 463 10.01 -19.76 62.16
CA GLN A 463 9.76 -19.11 60.87
C GLN A 463 10.34 -17.69 60.78
N ILE A 464 10.71 -17.06 61.90
CA ILE A 464 11.25 -15.69 61.89
C ILE A 464 12.58 -15.58 61.14
N HIS A 465 13.36 -16.67 61.13
CA HIS A 465 14.66 -16.71 60.45
C HIS A 465 14.54 -16.82 58.93
N TYR A 466 13.32 -16.92 58.39
CA TYR A 466 13.09 -17.07 56.95
C TYR A 466 12.64 -15.77 56.28
N ALA A 467 12.67 -14.64 56.98
CA ALA A 467 12.31 -13.35 56.41
C ALA A 467 13.11 -12.22 57.03
N LYS A 468 13.40 -11.21 56.22
CA LYS A 468 13.92 -9.91 56.63
C LYS A 468 12.90 -8.85 56.29
N LEU A 469 12.62 -7.95 57.22
CA LEU A 469 11.63 -6.89 57.06
C LEU A 469 12.34 -5.52 57.10
N ASN A 470 12.13 -4.68 56.10
CA ASN A 470 12.58 -3.29 56.05
C ASN A 470 11.41 -2.38 55.66
N GLY A 471 10.81 -1.72 56.64
CA GLY A 471 9.56 -0.98 56.43
C GLY A 471 8.43 -1.95 56.03
N SER A 472 7.84 -1.73 54.86
CA SER A 472 6.82 -2.62 54.28
C SER A 472 7.40 -3.71 53.38
N ILE A 473 8.70 -3.67 53.06
CA ILE A 473 9.33 -4.65 52.16
C ILE A 473 9.76 -5.87 52.97
N LEU A 474 9.22 -7.03 52.60
CA LEU A 474 9.60 -8.33 53.15
C LEU A 474 10.41 -9.12 52.12
N THR A 475 11.60 -9.56 52.52
CA THR A 475 12.50 -10.36 51.70
C THR A 475 12.68 -11.75 52.30
N ALA A 476 12.57 -12.80 51.50
CA ALA A 476 12.87 -14.16 51.88
C ALA A 476 14.38 -14.36 52.05
N VAL A 477 14.74 -14.92 53.20
CA VAL A 477 16.11 -15.32 53.53
C VAL A 477 16.03 -16.69 54.19
N ASN A 478 17.15 -17.38 54.33
CA ASN A 478 17.33 -18.51 55.22
C ASN A 478 18.46 -18.14 56.18
N TYR A 479 18.08 -17.67 57.37
CA TYR A 479 18.93 -16.89 58.26
C TYR A 479 19.46 -15.64 57.55
N GLU A 480 20.70 -15.68 57.06
CA GLU A 480 21.35 -14.56 56.38
C GLU A 480 21.57 -14.79 54.87
N ASP A 481 21.44 -16.04 54.41
CA ASP A 481 21.69 -16.43 53.02
C ASP A 481 20.38 -16.53 52.23
N VAL A 482 20.44 -16.37 50.91
CA VAL A 482 19.29 -16.58 50.01
C VAL A 482 19.47 -17.91 49.28
N ASN A 483 18.55 -18.85 49.46
CA ASN A 483 18.55 -20.12 48.73
C ASN A 483 17.15 -20.76 48.69
N LEU A 484 16.98 -21.75 47.82
CA LEU A 484 15.70 -22.41 47.53
C LEU A 484 15.03 -23.09 48.73
N SER A 485 15.74 -23.32 49.84
CA SER A 485 15.12 -23.92 51.04
C SER A 485 14.18 -22.98 51.80
N CYS A 486 14.06 -21.72 51.36
CA CYS A 486 12.97 -20.82 51.77
C CYS A 486 11.60 -21.32 51.29
N ILE A 487 11.54 -22.08 50.19
CA ILE A 487 10.29 -22.63 49.66
C ILE A 487 9.64 -23.53 50.73
N GLY A 488 8.33 -23.36 50.92
CA GLY A 488 7.54 -24.02 51.97
C GLY A 488 7.60 -23.36 53.34
N LYS A 489 8.43 -22.32 53.54
CA LYS A 489 8.46 -21.55 54.79
C LYS A 489 7.32 -20.54 54.83
N THR A 490 6.86 -20.25 56.04
CA THR A 490 5.61 -19.52 56.26
C THR A 490 5.77 -18.36 57.24
N PRO A 491 6.59 -17.34 56.96
CA PRO A 491 6.76 -16.21 57.87
C PRO A 491 5.45 -15.44 58.10
N VAL A 492 5.35 -14.80 59.26
CA VAL A 492 4.17 -14.05 59.68
C VAL A 492 4.55 -12.61 59.99
N VAL A 493 3.77 -11.67 59.46
CA VAL A 493 3.90 -10.25 59.77
C VAL A 493 2.66 -9.75 60.49
N LYS A 494 2.86 -9.08 61.62
CA LYS A 494 1.85 -8.29 62.32
C LYS A 494 1.80 -6.91 61.68
N ILE A 495 0.59 -6.49 61.34
CA ILE A 495 0.32 -5.17 60.79
C ILE A 495 -0.50 -4.40 61.79
N THR A 496 -0.04 -3.19 62.13
CA THR A 496 -0.69 -2.27 63.06
C THR A 496 -1.03 -0.98 62.34
N VAL A 497 -2.31 -0.65 62.23
CA VAL A 497 -2.78 0.60 61.64
C VAL A 497 -3.01 1.60 62.76
N LYS A 498 -2.47 2.81 62.58
CA LYS A 498 -2.54 3.92 63.54
C LYS A 498 -3.20 5.12 62.89
N ASP A 499 -4.05 5.80 63.63
CA ASP A 499 -4.64 7.08 63.22
C ASP A 499 -3.76 8.24 63.70
N THR A 500 -3.09 8.90 62.77
CA THR A 500 -2.17 9.99 63.08
C THR A 500 -2.89 11.29 63.45
N ASN A 501 -4.20 11.42 63.16
CA ASN A 501 -4.99 12.56 63.61
C ASN A 501 -5.30 12.51 65.10
N ASN A 502 -5.27 11.32 65.69
CA ASN A 502 -5.63 11.07 67.08
C ASN A 502 -4.40 10.54 67.85
N ASP A 503 -3.28 11.25 67.80
CA ASP A 503 -2.04 10.92 68.54
C ASP A 503 -1.51 9.48 68.30
N ASN A 504 -1.63 8.97 67.06
CA ASN A 504 -1.21 7.63 66.66
C ASN A 504 -1.91 6.48 67.42
N VAL A 505 -3.17 6.68 67.83
CA VAL A 505 -3.99 5.59 68.41
C VAL A 505 -4.14 4.44 67.42
N VAL A 506 -4.12 3.21 67.94
CA VAL A 506 -4.24 2.01 67.11
C VAL A 506 -5.71 1.75 66.77
N ILE A 507 -6.00 1.65 65.47
CA ILE A 507 -7.36 1.49 64.94
C ILE A 507 -7.65 0.05 64.49
N ALA A 508 -6.63 -0.66 64.01
CA ALA A 508 -6.73 -2.06 63.61
C ALA A 508 -5.39 -2.76 63.75
N VAL A 509 -5.43 -4.05 64.06
CA VAL A 509 -4.24 -4.93 64.06
C VAL A 509 -4.63 -6.27 63.48
N SER A 510 -3.81 -6.83 62.61
CA SER A 510 -4.02 -8.15 62.02
C SER A 510 -2.70 -8.83 61.68
N TYR A 511 -2.75 -10.13 61.42
CA TYR A 511 -1.61 -10.94 61.04
C TYR A 511 -1.78 -11.44 59.61
N ILE A 512 -0.74 -11.27 58.80
CA ILE A 512 -0.64 -11.90 57.47
C ILE A 512 0.32 -13.06 57.58
N LYS A 513 -0.16 -14.26 57.20
CA LYS A 513 0.65 -15.46 57.03
C LYS A 513 1.04 -15.56 55.56
N LEU A 514 2.33 -15.63 55.31
CA LEU A 514 2.89 -15.80 53.98
C LEU A 514 3.22 -17.29 53.76
N LEU A 515 3.28 -17.72 52.52
CA LEU A 515 3.81 -19.02 52.11
C LEU A 515 4.72 -18.81 50.90
N TYR A 516 6.01 -19.09 51.05
CA TYR A 516 6.91 -19.06 49.89
C TYR A 516 6.72 -20.31 49.05
N VAL A 517 6.46 -20.12 47.76
CA VAL A 517 6.19 -21.19 46.80
C VAL A 517 7.22 -21.15 45.67
N GLY A 518 7.34 -22.24 44.92
CA GLY A 518 8.07 -22.25 43.66
C GLY A 518 7.49 -21.21 42.70
N ASN A 519 8.32 -20.73 41.78
CA ASN A 519 7.86 -19.78 40.77
C ASN A 519 6.79 -20.43 39.90
N LYS A 520 5.72 -19.67 39.61
CA LYS A 520 4.71 -20.09 38.67
C LYS A 520 5.31 -19.97 37.28
N TRP A 521 5.40 -21.09 36.58
CA TRP A 521 5.96 -21.11 35.23
C TRP A 521 4.86 -20.84 34.19
N ASP A 522 4.95 -19.71 33.49
CA ASP A 522 4.26 -19.55 32.22
C ASP A 522 4.90 -20.52 31.21
N VAL A 523 4.07 -21.23 30.45
CA VAL A 523 4.57 -22.17 29.46
C VAL A 523 5.30 -21.37 28.38
N CYS A 524 6.58 -21.65 28.14
CA CYS A 524 7.36 -20.93 27.13
C CYS A 524 6.67 -21.00 25.76
N GLU A 525 6.80 -19.90 25.02
CA GLU A 525 6.39 -19.80 23.62
C GLU A 525 6.93 -20.98 22.81
N ASP A 526 6.19 -21.37 21.78
CA ASP A 526 6.61 -22.45 20.88
C ASP A 526 7.98 -22.13 20.28
N TYR A 527 8.90 -23.09 20.35
CA TYR A 527 10.27 -22.91 19.86
C TYR A 527 10.33 -23.24 18.37
N THR A 528 10.88 -22.32 17.58
CA THR A 528 11.17 -22.55 16.15
C THR A 528 12.67 -22.51 15.94
N ALA A 529 13.25 -23.63 15.50
CA ALA A 529 14.68 -23.72 15.23
C ALA A 529 15.08 -22.92 13.96
N ASP A 530 16.38 -22.71 13.78
CA ASP A 530 16.94 -22.24 12.50
C ASP A 530 16.55 -23.19 11.36
N VAL A 531 16.50 -22.70 10.11
CA VAL A 531 16.22 -23.55 8.94
C VAL A 531 17.22 -24.71 8.88
N ALA A 532 16.70 -25.94 8.96
CA ALA A 532 17.52 -27.15 8.99
C ALA A 532 18.20 -27.41 7.64
N GLU A 533 17.45 -27.23 6.57
CA GLU A 533 17.94 -27.42 5.21
C GLU A 533 17.13 -26.57 4.23
N THR A 534 17.79 -26.08 3.18
CA THR A 534 17.16 -25.44 2.04
C THR A 534 17.52 -26.23 0.78
N LYS A 535 16.51 -26.73 0.10
CA LYS A 535 16.66 -27.37 -1.21
C LYS A 535 16.19 -26.43 -2.29
N THR A 536 17.01 -26.23 -3.31
CA THR A 536 16.60 -25.56 -4.54
C THR A 536 16.24 -26.63 -5.56
N VAL A 537 15.02 -26.56 -6.07
CA VAL A 537 14.53 -27.45 -7.13
C VAL A 537 14.13 -26.59 -8.32
N ASP A 538 14.54 -27.01 -9.50
CA ASP A 538 14.00 -26.45 -10.72
C ASP A 538 12.57 -26.95 -10.89
N TRP A 539 11.67 -26.07 -11.28
CA TRP A 539 10.27 -26.40 -11.55
C TRP A 539 10.15 -27.58 -12.55
N THR A 540 11.15 -27.78 -13.41
CA THR A 540 11.18 -28.86 -14.41
C THR A 540 11.70 -30.21 -13.89
N CYS A 541 12.03 -30.34 -12.60
CA CYS A 541 12.76 -31.50 -12.06
C CYS A 541 12.26 -31.98 -10.68
N PHE A 542 10.94 -32.07 -10.49
CA PHE A 542 10.36 -32.80 -9.36
C PHE A 542 10.56 -34.31 -9.58
N LYS A 543 11.21 -34.99 -8.64
CA LYS A 543 11.37 -36.46 -8.63
C LYS A 543 11.06 -36.97 -7.22
N ASP A 544 10.35 -38.09 -7.15
CA ASP A 544 10.09 -38.82 -5.91
C ASP A 544 11.41 -39.08 -5.16
N GLY A 545 11.49 -38.63 -3.90
CA GLY A 545 12.70 -38.67 -3.05
C GLY A 545 13.67 -37.48 -3.17
N ALA A 546 13.59 -36.62 -4.20
CA ALA A 546 14.47 -35.43 -4.30
C ALA A 546 14.10 -34.35 -3.27
N LEU A 547 12.84 -34.34 -2.83
CA LEU A 547 12.28 -33.42 -1.83
C LEU A 547 12.28 -34.00 -0.40
N ASP A 548 12.82 -35.20 -0.19
CA ASP A 548 12.94 -35.78 1.15
C ASP A 548 13.97 -34.99 1.96
N PHE A 549 13.58 -34.44 3.11
CA PHE A 549 14.52 -33.74 3.99
C PHE A 549 15.06 -34.68 5.05
N THR A 550 16.27 -34.43 5.56
CA THR A 550 16.80 -35.21 6.68
C THR A 550 17.68 -34.33 7.55
N THR A 551 17.37 -34.25 8.85
CA THR A 551 18.25 -33.51 9.75
C THR A 551 19.58 -34.24 9.93
N THR A 552 20.67 -33.49 10.00
CA THR A 552 21.99 -34.07 10.32
C THR A 552 22.17 -34.20 11.82
N VAL A 553 23.10 -35.09 12.23
CA VAL A 553 23.44 -35.24 13.65
C VAL A 553 23.91 -33.93 14.26
N GLN A 554 24.76 -33.23 13.50
CA GLN A 554 25.34 -31.95 13.89
C GLN A 554 24.26 -30.89 14.10
N TYR A 555 23.29 -30.78 13.20
CA TYR A 555 22.21 -29.80 13.31
C TYR A 555 21.40 -30.01 14.59
N MET A 556 20.87 -31.22 14.81
CA MET A 556 20.07 -31.50 16.01
C MET A 556 20.87 -31.27 17.31
N SER A 557 22.16 -31.59 17.30
CA SER A 557 23.04 -31.44 18.47
C SER A 557 23.50 -30.01 18.74
N THR A 558 23.35 -29.08 17.78
CA THR A 558 23.81 -27.69 17.91
C THR A 558 22.69 -26.65 17.85
N LYS A 559 21.56 -27.00 17.20
CA LYS A 559 20.46 -26.08 16.90
C LYS A 559 19.12 -26.48 17.48
N VAL A 560 18.97 -27.71 17.97
CA VAL A 560 17.70 -28.18 18.55
C VAL A 560 17.88 -28.56 20.01
N TYR A 561 18.56 -29.67 20.30
CA TYR A 561 18.70 -30.17 21.68
C TYR A 561 19.21 -29.10 22.68
N PRO A 562 20.28 -28.33 22.38
CA PRO A 562 20.72 -27.30 23.31
C PRO A 562 19.84 -26.04 23.31
N MET A 563 19.31 -25.64 22.16
CA MET A 563 18.66 -24.33 22.00
C MET A 563 17.22 -24.28 22.48
N VAL A 564 16.51 -25.42 22.44
CA VAL A 564 15.14 -25.57 22.98
C VAL A 564 15.03 -25.13 24.45
N GLY A 565 16.12 -25.24 25.22
CA GLY A 565 16.20 -24.68 26.57
C GLY A 565 16.99 -23.36 26.64
N THR A 566 18.17 -23.30 26.00
CA THR A 566 19.13 -22.20 26.22
C THR A 566 18.61 -20.83 25.76
N GLU A 567 17.85 -20.76 24.66
CA GLU A 567 17.26 -19.47 24.20
C GLU A 567 16.18 -18.93 25.15
N LEU A 568 15.65 -19.81 26.00
CA LEU A 568 14.63 -19.50 27.01
C LEU A 568 15.24 -19.37 28.41
N GLY A 569 16.57 -19.39 28.53
CA GLY A 569 17.28 -19.35 29.81
C GLY A 569 17.21 -20.65 30.62
N LEU A 570 16.82 -21.77 30.00
CA LEU A 570 16.75 -23.11 30.60
C LEU A 570 17.99 -23.96 30.24
N ASP A 571 18.18 -25.05 30.97
CA ASP A 571 19.24 -26.02 30.66
C ASP A 571 19.09 -26.62 29.25
N ALA A 572 20.21 -26.97 28.63
CA ALA A 572 20.21 -27.71 27.36
C ALA A 572 19.66 -29.14 27.57
N LEU A 573 18.78 -29.60 26.66
CA LEU A 573 18.34 -30.99 26.67
C LEU A 573 19.39 -31.91 26.07
N SER A 574 19.62 -33.08 26.66
CA SER A 574 20.34 -34.15 25.95
C SER A 574 19.45 -34.81 24.89
N LYS A 575 20.07 -35.54 23.94
CA LYS A 575 19.35 -36.33 22.91
C LYS A 575 18.26 -37.23 23.53
N LYS A 576 18.60 -37.92 24.63
CA LYS A 576 17.68 -38.85 25.30
C LYS A 576 16.53 -38.11 25.99
N GLU A 577 16.82 -36.97 26.60
CA GLU A 577 15.80 -36.15 27.27
C GLU A 577 14.85 -35.52 26.26
N PHE A 578 15.35 -34.95 25.17
CA PHE A 578 14.50 -34.45 24.09
C PHE A 578 13.57 -35.54 23.56
N ALA A 579 14.08 -36.75 23.32
CA ALA A 579 13.28 -37.85 22.81
C ALA A 579 12.26 -38.39 23.83
N THR A 580 12.52 -38.19 25.12
CA THR A 580 11.60 -38.53 26.20
C THR A 580 10.49 -37.49 26.30
N VAL A 581 10.84 -36.21 26.25
CA VAL A 581 9.91 -35.08 26.46
C VAL A 581 8.99 -34.85 25.27
N TYR A 582 9.51 -35.01 24.06
CA TYR A 582 8.82 -34.62 22.82
C TYR A 582 8.55 -35.81 21.90
N THR A 583 7.36 -35.83 21.31
CA THR A 583 6.93 -36.82 20.33
C THR A 583 6.62 -36.15 18.99
N PHE A 584 7.03 -36.78 17.90
CA PHE A 584 6.74 -36.30 16.56
C PHE A 584 5.22 -36.31 16.28
N SER A 585 4.73 -35.25 15.64
CA SER A 585 3.32 -35.10 15.28
C SER A 585 3.15 -35.08 13.75
N PRO A 586 2.53 -36.10 13.15
CA PRO A 586 2.26 -36.14 11.71
C PRO A 586 1.05 -35.28 11.30
N ASP A 587 0.26 -34.77 12.26
CA ASP A 587 -0.98 -34.02 12.01
C ASP A 587 -0.70 -32.52 11.78
N PHE A 588 -0.15 -32.20 10.61
CA PHE A 588 0.20 -30.83 10.20
C PHE A 588 -1.02 -29.90 10.01
N ALA A 589 -2.24 -30.42 10.02
CA ALA A 589 -3.48 -29.65 9.86
C ALA A 589 -4.01 -29.06 11.18
N ARG A 590 -3.61 -29.63 12.32
CA ARG A 590 -4.10 -29.26 13.66
C ARG A 590 -3.40 -28.05 14.29
N TYR A 591 -2.25 -27.65 13.75
CA TYR A 591 -1.43 -26.57 14.30
C TYR A 591 -1.80 -25.18 13.74
N PRO A 592 -1.49 -24.08 14.45
CA PRO A 592 -1.81 -22.71 14.05
C PRO A 592 -1.34 -22.38 12.63
N LYS A 593 -1.98 -21.40 11.97
CA LYS A 593 -1.64 -20.98 10.59
C LYS A 593 -0.15 -20.74 10.35
N ALA A 594 0.59 -20.29 11.36
CA ALA A 594 2.03 -20.05 11.30
C ALA A 594 2.86 -21.31 10.99
N PHE A 595 2.34 -22.51 11.28
CA PHE A 595 3.01 -23.80 11.10
C PHE A 595 2.31 -24.70 10.06
N GLN A 596 1.33 -24.18 9.31
CA GLN A 596 0.65 -24.97 8.28
C GLN A 596 1.57 -25.18 7.07
N SER A 597 2.05 -26.41 6.93
CA SER A 597 2.88 -26.85 5.80
C SER A 597 1.96 -27.20 4.62
N ARG A 598 1.86 -26.30 3.63
CA ARG A 598 1.13 -26.56 2.37
C ARG A 598 2.01 -26.23 1.16
N PRO A 599 1.93 -27.03 0.08
CA PRO A 599 1.04 -28.19 -0.09
C PRO A 599 1.76 -29.51 0.24
N LEU A 600 1.27 -30.24 1.25
CA LEU A 600 1.84 -31.49 1.75
C LEU A 600 0.77 -32.59 1.71
N THR A 601 1.12 -33.79 1.24
CA THR A 601 0.22 -34.96 1.19
C THR A 601 0.41 -35.87 2.40
N ALA A 602 1.65 -36.09 2.85
CA ALA A 602 1.96 -36.86 4.04
C ALA A 602 3.26 -36.40 4.72
N LEU A 603 3.42 -36.81 5.97
CA LEU A 603 4.53 -36.44 6.85
C LEU A 603 4.88 -37.65 7.73
N GLU A 604 6.11 -38.15 7.66
CA GLU A 604 6.54 -39.37 8.36
C GLU A 604 7.90 -39.16 9.05
N GLU A 605 8.06 -39.71 10.26
CA GLU A 605 9.36 -39.84 10.91
C GLU A 605 9.96 -41.21 10.55
N ILE A 606 11.07 -41.21 9.80
CA ILE A 606 11.79 -42.44 9.44
C ILE A 606 12.61 -42.89 10.64
N VAL A 607 12.38 -44.13 11.09
CA VAL A 607 13.16 -44.75 12.15
C VAL A 607 14.56 -45.08 11.63
N GLY A 608 15.58 -44.44 12.20
CA GLY A 608 16.99 -44.71 11.89
C GLY A 608 17.45 -46.11 12.31
N ALA A 609 18.46 -46.64 11.61
CA ALA A 609 19.02 -47.96 11.84
C ALA A 609 19.59 -48.17 13.27
N GLU A 610 19.59 -49.43 13.71
CA GLU A 610 20.00 -49.87 15.04
C GLU A 610 21.43 -49.42 15.43
N ASN A 611 21.57 -48.89 16.65
CA ASN A 611 22.79 -48.48 17.37
C ASN A 611 23.34 -47.07 17.10
N ASN A 612 22.90 -46.11 17.93
CA ASN A 612 23.51 -44.78 18.10
C ASN A 612 23.69 -43.93 16.83
N ALA A 613 23.27 -44.41 15.67
CA ALA A 613 23.27 -43.71 14.41
C ALA A 613 21.99 -42.89 14.31
N ASP A 614 22.18 -41.59 14.49
CA ASP A 614 21.38 -40.55 13.89
C ASP A 614 20.06 -40.18 14.55
N ASN A 615 19.73 -38.94 14.22
CA ASN A 615 18.77 -38.08 14.87
C ASN A 615 17.52 -38.05 13.98
N ARG A 616 16.37 -37.77 14.59
CA ARG A 616 15.03 -37.94 14.03
C ARG A 616 14.94 -37.46 12.56
N GLN A 617 14.83 -38.40 11.64
CA GLN A 617 14.77 -38.15 10.20
C GLN A 617 13.31 -38.00 9.79
N ILE A 618 12.96 -36.94 9.06
CA ILE A 618 11.57 -36.63 8.73
C ILE A 618 11.39 -36.59 7.21
N LYS A 619 10.55 -37.48 6.68
CA LYS A 619 10.15 -37.48 5.28
C LYS A 619 8.95 -36.56 5.07
N PHE A 620 9.05 -35.69 4.06
CA PHE A 620 7.97 -34.81 3.63
C PHE A 620 7.46 -35.27 2.27
N ASP A 621 6.26 -35.84 2.20
CA ASP A 621 5.62 -36.15 0.93
C ASP A 621 4.85 -34.90 0.48
N ILE A 622 5.43 -34.18 -0.46
CA ILE A 622 4.91 -32.92 -0.97
C ILE A 622 3.93 -33.16 -2.11
N ASP A 623 2.84 -32.39 -2.17
CA ASP A 623 1.93 -32.43 -3.32
C ASP A 623 2.58 -31.71 -4.51
N GLU A 624 3.29 -32.48 -5.32
CA GLU A 624 3.98 -31.98 -6.51
C GLU A 624 3.02 -31.29 -7.47
N ALA A 625 1.80 -31.81 -7.65
CA ALA A 625 0.81 -31.23 -8.56
C ALA A 625 0.36 -29.84 -8.07
N ALA A 626 0.16 -29.67 -6.77
CA ALA A 626 -0.15 -28.37 -6.18
C ALA A 626 1.04 -27.40 -6.31
N MET A 627 2.28 -27.84 -6.10
CA MET A 627 3.47 -26.98 -6.29
C MET A 627 3.70 -26.60 -7.76
N GLN A 628 3.40 -27.48 -8.70
CA GLN A 628 3.54 -27.24 -10.15
C GLN A 628 2.61 -26.12 -10.66
N THR A 629 1.48 -25.87 -9.99
CA THR A 629 0.58 -24.75 -10.33
C THR A 629 1.08 -23.38 -9.85
N ALA A 630 2.14 -23.35 -9.03
CA ALA A 630 2.68 -22.14 -8.47
C ALA A 630 3.98 -21.73 -9.19
N LYS A 631 4.17 -20.41 -9.36
CA LYS A 631 5.37 -19.83 -10.00
C LYS A 631 6.59 -19.98 -9.08
N ASP A 632 7.76 -19.51 -9.56
CA ASP A 632 8.97 -19.37 -8.76
C ASP A 632 8.67 -18.78 -7.37
N GLY A 633 9.18 -19.43 -6.32
CA GLY A 633 8.79 -19.11 -4.96
C GLY A 633 9.50 -19.96 -3.91
N GLU A 634 9.39 -19.51 -2.66
CA GLU A 634 9.93 -20.18 -1.49
C GLU A 634 8.78 -20.79 -0.67
N TYR A 635 8.87 -22.09 -0.41
CA TYR A 635 7.87 -22.86 0.33
C TYR A 635 8.50 -23.37 1.61
N LYS A 636 7.85 -23.10 2.75
CA LYS A 636 8.35 -23.43 4.07
C LYS A 636 7.51 -24.54 4.70
N PHE A 637 8.17 -25.59 5.15
CA PHE A 637 7.58 -26.78 5.77
C PHE A 637 8.13 -26.94 7.18
N TYR A 638 7.38 -27.55 8.07
CA TYR A 638 7.75 -27.72 9.48
C TYR A 638 7.61 -29.16 9.94
N ALA A 639 8.67 -29.71 10.53
CA ALA A 639 8.56 -30.91 11.37
C ALA A 639 8.19 -30.48 12.79
N ILE A 640 7.11 -31.04 13.31
CA ILE A 640 6.52 -30.63 14.59
C ILE A 640 6.74 -31.71 15.65
N TYR A 641 7.32 -31.31 16.78
CA TYR A 641 7.49 -32.14 17.95
C TYR A 641 6.67 -31.58 19.11
N GLN A 642 5.70 -32.36 19.56
CA GLN A 642 4.77 -32.00 20.63
C GLN A 642 5.29 -32.51 21.97
N LYS A 643 5.29 -31.65 22.99
CA LYS A 643 5.58 -32.05 24.37
C LYS A 643 4.53 -33.06 24.86
N ASN A 644 4.97 -34.19 25.40
CA ASN A 644 4.05 -35.17 25.97
C ASN A 644 3.33 -34.58 27.18
N SER A 645 2.04 -34.89 27.33
CA SER A 645 1.19 -34.32 28.39
C SER A 645 1.69 -34.61 29.80
N GLU A 646 2.35 -35.75 30.02
CA GLU A 646 2.98 -36.12 31.29
C GLU A 646 4.16 -35.22 31.67
N TYR A 647 4.79 -34.53 30.72
CA TYR A 647 5.83 -33.55 31.00
C TYR A 647 5.30 -32.13 31.07
N ALA A 648 4.02 -31.92 30.76
CA ALA A 648 3.32 -30.67 30.99
C ALA A 648 2.78 -30.57 32.44
N VAL A 649 2.83 -31.63 33.25
CA VAL A 649 2.44 -31.62 34.68
C VAL A 649 3.55 -31.05 35.57
N ALA A 650 3.21 -30.20 36.53
CA ALA A 650 3.38 -30.27 37.96
C ALA A 650 4.83 -30.63 38.23
N SER A 651 4.97 -31.91 38.44
CA SER A 651 6.15 -32.64 38.86
C SER A 651 7.23 -32.83 37.81
N SER A 652 7.00 -32.43 36.56
CA SER A 652 7.99 -32.59 35.51
C SER A 652 9.02 -31.47 35.55
N LYS A 653 10.31 -31.83 35.70
CA LYS A 653 11.43 -30.90 35.49
C LYS A 653 11.49 -30.31 34.07
N TYR A 654 10.70 -30.83 33.12
CA TYR A 654 10.62 -30.35 31.74
C TYR A 654 9.38 -29.48 31.46
N ARG A 655 8.58 -29.15 32.48
CA ARG A 655 7.33 -28.41 32.32
C ARG A 655 7.51 -27.07 31.62
N GLN A 656 8.60 -26.37 31.92
CA GLN A 656 8.93 -25.04 31.40
C GLN A 656 9.35 -25.04 29.93
N TYR A 657 9.76 -26.20 29.38
CA TYR A 657 10.18 -26.28 28.00
C TYR A 657 8.98 -26.09 27.04
N PRO A 658 9.19 -25.62 25.81
CA PRO A 658 8.13 -25.31 24.84
C PRO A 658 7.07 -26.39 24.69
N ASN A 659 5.83 -26.00 24.42
CA ASN A 659 4.78 -26.97 24.07
C ASN A 659 5.03 -27.60 22.71
N VAL A 660 5.49 -26.78 21.75
CA VAL A 660 5.85 -27.21 20.41
C VAL A 660 7.30 -26.85 20.11
N VAL A 661 8.02 -27.78 19.50
CA VAL A 661 9.30 -27.55 18.84
C VAL A 661 9.10 -27.75 17.35
N ALA A 662 9.26 -26.67 16.58
CA ALA A 662 9.10 -26.64 15.14
C ALA A 662 10.46 -26.52 14.44
N ILE A 663 10.76 -27.45 13.54
CA ILE A 663 11.98 -27.44 12.73
C ILE A 663 11.61 -27.05 11.29
N PRO A 664 12.03 -25.87 10.81
CA PRO A 664 11.70 -25.41 9.47
C PRO A 664 12.62 -25.97 8.37
N TYR A 665 12.02 -26.26 7.23
CA TYR A 665 12.66 -26.66 5.97
C TYR A 665 12.16 -25.78 4.84
N ILE A 666 13.02 -25.51 3.87
CA ILE A 666 12.70 -24.63 2.74
C ILE A 666 12.91 -25.36 1.42
N VAL A 667 11.90 -25.29 0.54
CA VAL A 667 12.00 -25.63 -0.88
C VAL A 667 11.94 -24.33 -1.68
N LYS A 668 13.00 -24.02 -2.42
CA LYS A 668 13.03 -22.93 -3.40
C LYS A 668 12.75 -23.50 -4.77
N VAL A 669 11.58 -23.19 -5.33
CA VAL A 669 11.24 -23.53 -6.71
C VAL A 669 11.70 -22.41 -7.61
N GLN A 670 12.49 -22.75 -8.62
CA GLN A 670 13.08 -21.79 -9.55
C GLN A 670 12.89 -22.25 -11.00
N ASN A 671 13.09 -21.33 -11.95
CA ASN A 671 13.09 -21.63 -13.38
C ASN A 671 11.73 -22.11 -13.93
N TYR A 672 10.62 -21.56 -13.43
CA TYR A 672 9.30 -21.71 -14.04
C TYR A 672 9.37 -21.30 -15.52
N PRO A 673 8.95 -22.17 -16.46
CA PRO A 673 9.10 -21.90 -17.89
C PRO A 673 8.28 -20.68 -18.28
N THR A 674 8.96 -19.63 -18.74
CA THR A 674 8.32 -18.47 -19.36
C THR A 674 7.92 -18.85 -20.77
N THR A 675 6.62 -18.74 -21.10
CA THR A 675 6.11 -18.93 -22.45
C THR A 675 6.72 -17.86 -23.37
N GLN A 676 7.71 -18.23 -24.18
CA GLN A 676 8.12 -17.43 -25.32
C GLN A 676 7.10 -17.67 -26.44
N SER A 677 6.51 -16.61 -26.98
CA SER A 677 5.74 -16.67 -28.23
C SER A 677 6.66 -17.21 -29.31
N VAL A 678 6.40 -18.43 -29.77
CA VAL A 678 7.20 -19.03 -30.82
C VAL A 678 6.60 -18.63 -32.16
N GLY A 679 7.34 -17.73 -32.84
CA GLY A 679 6.89 -16.98 -34.01
C GLY A 679 6.37 -17.82 -35.20
N THR A 680 5.87 -17.08 -36.17
CA THR A 680 5.02 -17.53 -37.29
C THR A 680 5.46 -18.79 -38.02
N THR A 681 4.46 -19.57 -38.36
CA THR A 681 4.46 -20.85 -39.08
C THR A 681 5.09 -20.78 -40.47
N LYS A 682 5.96 -21.75 -40.80
CA LYS A 682 6.43 -21.96 -42.18
C LYS A 682 5.33 -22.66 -42.99
N ALA A 683 4.95 -22.10 -44.14
CA ALA A 683 4.07 -22.77 -45.09
C ALA A 683 4.85 -23.83 -45.88
N PHE A 684 4.35 -25.07 -45.94
CA PHE A 684 4.96 -26.15 -46.73
C PHE A 684 4.20 -26.34 -48.04
N ARG A 685 4.89 -26.13 -49.16
CA ARG A 685 4.34 -26.31 -50.51
C ARG A 685 4.67 -27.71 -51.03
N ILE A 686 3.70 -28.36 -51.66
CA ILE A 686 3.89 -29.70 -52.25
C ILE A 686 4.22 -29.54 -53.74
N GLY A 687 5.35 -30.06 -54.20
CA GLY A 687 5.69 -30.17 -55.63
C GLY A 687 5.17 -31.47 -56.26
N GLN A 688 4.66 -31.41 -57.50
CA GLN A 688 4.26 -32.60 -58.28
C GLN A 688 5.40 -33.08 -59.20
N ALA A 689 5.65 -34.38 -59.26
CA ALA A 689 6.50 -35.02 -60.28
C ALA A 689 5.85 -36.34 -60.72
N TRP A 690 5.73 -36.56 -62.03
CA TRP A 690 5.02 -37.71 -62.62
C TRP A 690 5.94 -38.89 -62.91
N ILE A 691 5.44 -40.12 -62.79
CA ILE A 691 6.08 -41.35 -63.30
C ILE A 691 5.03 -42.14 -64.10
N GLY A 692 5.13 -42.13 -65.44
CA GLY A 692 4.40 -43.05 -66.34
C GLY A 692 2.86 -43.03 -66.25
N ASP A 693 2.23 -43.92 -67.04
CA ASP A 693 0.77 -43.98 -67.30
C ASP A 693 -0.11 -44.47 -66.13
N THR A 694 0.29 -44.21 -64.89
CA THR A 694 -0.53 -44.43 -63.69
C THR A 694 -0.66 -43.13 -62.91
N ASP A 695 -1.90 -42.71 -62.64
CA ASP A 695 -2.30 -41.37 -62.19
C ASP A 695 -1.84 -40.92 -60.78
N TYR A 696 -0.72 -41.42 -60.20
CA TYR A 696 -0.28 -40.95 -58.88
C TYR A 696 1.24 -41.08 -58.61
N VAL A 697 1.95 -39.98 -58.33
CA VAL A 697 3.20 -39.92 -57.52
C VAL A 697 3.36 -38.54 -56.82
N VAL A 698 3.88 -38.51 -55.59
CA VAL A 698 4.34 -37.32 -54.84
C VAL A 698 5.78 -37.54 -54.34
N CYS A 699 6.67 -36.51 -54.36
CA CYS A 699 7.57 -36.15 -53.23
C CYS A 699 8.63 -35.05 -53.53
N LYS A 700 8.68 -34.05 -52.62
CA LYS A 700 9.82 -33.72 -51.73
C LYS A 700 9.27 -32.74 -50.67
N GLY A 701 9.27 -32.93 -49.33
CA GLY A 701 9.92 -33.86 -48.41
C GLY A 701 9.42 -35.32 -48.41
N SER A 702 10.07 -36.17 -47.64
CA SER A 702 10.53 -37.47 -48.14
C SER A 702 9.73 -38.72 -47.69
N LYS A 703 9.34 -39.55 -48.68
CA LYS A 703 9.11 -41.03 -48.72
C LYS A 703 7.73 -41.47 -49.25
N GLN A 704 7.75 -42.35 -50.26
CA GLN A 704 6.61 -42.92 -50.98
C GLN A 704 5.81 -43.95 -50.16
N THR A 705 4.52 -44.11 -50.44
CA THR A 705 3.80 -45.37 -50.18
C THR A 705 2.97 -45.82 -51.38
N VAL A 706 2.88 -47.14 -51.54
CA VAL A 706 2.18 -47.87 -52.59
C VAL A 706 0.72 -48.06 -52.15
N ASN A 707 -0.25 -47.80 -53.04
CA ASN A 707 -1.69 -47.98 -52.86
C ASN A 707 -2.42 -47.05 -51.86
N GLY A 708 -2.72 -45.80 -52.29
CA GLY A 708 -3.90 -45.04 -51.82
C GLY A 708 -3.64 -43.75 -50.99
N VAL A 709 -3.64 -42.60 -51.68
CA VAL A 709 -4.04 -41.22 -51.25
C VAL A 709 -3.34 -40.54 -50.04
N ALA A 710 -2.35 -41.14 -49.38
CA ALA A 710 -1.72 -40.53 -48.20
C ALA A 710 -0.41 -39.75 -48.50
N MET A 711 -0.32 -38.51 -48.01
CA MET A 711 0.87 -37.66 -48.06
C MET A 711 1.44 -37.46 -46.65
N TYR A 712 2.75 -37.58 -46.49
CA TYR A 712 3.41 -37.57 -45.19
C TYR A 712 4.45 -36.44 -45.14
N LEU A 713 4.54 -35.74 -44.01
CA LEU A 713 5.59 -34.78 -43.71
C LEU A 713 6.13 -35.05 -42.31
N ASP A 714 7.45 -35.19 -42.19
CA ASP A 714 8.11 -35.25 -40.90
C ASP A 714 7.94 -33.88 -40.22
N MET A 715 7.44 -33.88 -38.99
CA MET A 715 7.36 -32.67 -38.18
C MET A 715 8.74 -32.03 -38.06
N ALA A 716 9.78 -32.89 -37.91
CA ALA A 716 11.20 -32.79 -38.32
C ALA A 716 11.60 -31.72 -39.33
N GLU A 717 10.96 -31.84 -40.49
CA GLU A 717 11.25 -31.05 -41.68
C GLU A 717 10.36 -29.80 -41.72
N ALA A 718 9.13 -29.90 -41.18
CA ALA A 718 8.11 -28.84 -41.20
C ALA A 718 8.44 -27.63 -40.30
N ILE A 719 9.12 -27.88 -39.18
CA ILE A 719 9.37 -26.90 -38.13
C ILE A 719 10.89 -26.73 -37.98
N ASN A 720 11.40 -25.53 -37.72
CA ASN A 720 12.85 -25.30 -37.61
C ASN A 720 13.38 -25.74 -36.23
N PHE A 721 13.73 -27.03 -36.06
CA PHE A 721 14.12 -27.64 -34.78
C PHE A 721 15.31 -27.00 -34.07
N THR A 722 16.20 -26.31 -34.80
CA THR A 722 17.38 -25.66 -34.20
C THR A 722 17.00 -24.58 -33.19
N LYS A 723 15.73 -24.12 -33.18
CA LYS A 723 15.19 -23.16 -32.21
C LYS A 723 14.43 -23.80 -31.04
N TYR A 724 14.15 -25.11 -31.07
CA TYR A 724 13.20 -25.81 -30.18
C TYR A 724 13.78 -27.06 -29.49
N GLY A 725 15.10 -27.12 -29.27
CA GLY A 725 15.84 -28.33 -28.87
C GLY A 725 15.21 -29.18 -27.75
N ASP A 726 14.62 -28.57 -26.72
CA ASP A 726 14.06 -29.28 -25.54
C ASP A 726 12.53 -29.45 -25.58
N TYR A 727 11.90 -29.25 -26.74
CA TYR A 727 10.44 -29.29 -26.88
C TYR A 727 9.98 -30.53 -27.67
N ALA A 728 8.91 -31.18 -27.18
CA ALA A 728 8.16 -32.21 -27.88
C ALA A 728 7.03 -31.56 -28.70
N LEU A 729 6.66 -32.20 -29.80
CA LEU A 729 5.60 -31.73 -30.68
C LEU A 729 4.55 -32.81 -30.81
N GLU A 730 3.27 -32.44 -30.70
CA GLU A 730 2.15 -33.36 -30.94
C GLU A 730 1.07 -32.64 -31.74
N ILE A 731 0.41 -33.34 -32.67
CA ILE A 731 -0.75 -32.77 -33.36
C ILE A 731 -1.84 -32.49 -32.31
N ASP A 732 -2.52 -31.36 -32.42
CA ASP A 732 -3.60 -31.00 -31.49
C ASP A 732 -4.65 -32.14 -31.43
N PRO A 733 -4.83 -32.80 -30.27
CA PRO A 733 -5.71 -33.95 -30.13
C PRO A 733 -7.17 -33.64 -30.48
N GLU A 734 -7.64 -32.41 -30.23
CA GLU A 734 -8.99 -31.95 -30.57
C GLU A 734 -9.16 -31.84 -32.10
N TRP A 735 -8.15 -31.32 -32.78
CA TRP A 735 -8.14 -31.27 -34.24
C TRP A 735 -8.09 -32.67 -34.85
N LEU A 736 -7.33 -33.60 -34.25
CA LEU A 736 -7.24 -34.99 -34.71
C LEU A 736 -8.61 -35.69 -34.66
N LYS A 737 -9.42 -35.47 -33.61
CA LYS A 737 -10.80 -35.98 -33.51
C LYS A 737 -11.69 -35.45 -34.64
N ILE A 738 -11.58 -34.16 -34.97
CA ILE A 738 -12.35 -33.52 -36.06
C ILE A 738 -11.88 -34.00 -37.44
N ALA A 739 -10.56 -34.11 -37.63
CA ALA A 739 -9.93 -34.52 -38.89
C ALA A 739 -10.13 -36.01 -39.21
N ALA A 740 -10.11 -36.88 -38.20
CA ALA A 740 -10.37 -38.31 -38.33
C ALA A 740 -11.81 -38.59 -38.84
N ASN A 741 -12.80 -37.83 -38.34
CA ASN A 741 -14.19 -37.90 -38.81
C ASN A 741 -14.39 -37.38 -40.26
N LYS A 742 -13.43 -36.61 -40.78
CA LYS A 742 -13.46 -36.05 -42.15
C LYS A 742 -12.41 -36.67 -43.10
N GLY A 743 -11.64 -37.67 -42.63
CA GLY A 743 -10.58 -38.31 -43.40
C GLY A 743 -9.45 -37.36 -43.84
N ALA A 744 -9.20 -36.27 -43.11
CA ALA A 744 -8.33 -35.19 -43.56
C ALA A 744 -6.84 -35.44 -43.22
N ALA A 745 -6.49 -35.70 -41.95
CA ALA A 745 -5.14 -36.11 -41.55
C ALA A 745 -5.11 -36.95 -40.26
N VAL A 746 -4.03 -37.70 -40.03
CA VAL A 746 -3.79 -38.52 -38.81
C VAL A 746 -2.31 -38.51 -38.39
N THR A 747 -2.02 -38.88 -37.14
CA THR A 747 -0.67 -39.25 -36.67
C THR A 747 -0.34 -40.67 -37.13
N GLY A 748 0.86 -40.88 -37.66
CA GLY A 748 1.26 -42.15 -38.26
C GLY A 748 2.04 -43.06 -37.30
N ASP A 749 1.37 -43.96 -36.57
CA ASP A 749 2.07 -45.02 -35.81
C ASP A 749 2.17 -46.35 -36.58
N ASN A 750 1.31 -46.57 -37.59
CA ASN A 750 1.13 -47.90 -38.22
C ASN A 750 1.53 -48.00 -39.70
N TRP A 751 2.07 -46.94 -40.31
CA TRP A 751 2.27 -46.87 -41.77
C TRP A 751 3.74 -46.94 -42.20
N TYR A 752 4.68 -46.97 -41.24
CA TYR A 752 6.12 -47.11 -41.46
C TYR A 752 6.78 -47.84 -40.27
N THR A 753 7.48 -48.94 -40.51
CA THR A 753 8.05 -49.81 -39.46
C THR A 753 9.42 -49.38 -38.95
N GLY A 754 9.76 -48.10 -39.05
CA GLY A 754 11.12 -47.59 -38.85
C GLY A 754 11.21 -46.31 -38.00
N GLY A 755 10.70 -46.35 -36.76
CA GLY A 755 11.08 -45.43 -35.68
C GLY A 755 10.39 -44.05 -35.62
N ASN A 756 9.98 -43.69 -34.40
CA ASN A 756 9.44 -42.42 -33.84
C ASN A 756 8.26 -41.72 -34.57
N SER A 757 7.18 -41.51 -33.81
CA SER A 757 5.81 -41.06 -34.16
C SER A 757 5.62 -39.63 -34.68
N ASN A 758 6.64 -38.96 -35.21
CA ASN A 758 6.61 -37.52 -35.51
C ASN A 758 6.11 -37.19 -36.94
N TRP A 759 5.04 -37.84 -37.40
CA TRP A 759 4.56 -37.73 -38.79
C TRP A 759 3.15 -37.15 -38.88
N ILE A 760 2.98 -36.16 -39.76
CA ILE A 760 1.66 -35.67 -40.16
C ILE A 760 1.28 -36.35 -41.47
N VAL A 761 0.15 -37.07 -41.47
CA VAL A 761 -0.34 -37.82 -42.64
C VAL A 761 -1.63 -37.23 -43.16
N LEU A 762 -1.61 -36.52 -44.29
CA LEU A 762 -2.82 -36.11 -45.01
C LEU A 762 -3.37 -37.28 -45.83
N LYS A 763 -4.65 -37.63 -45.66
CA LYS A 763 -5.30 -38.73 -46.41
C LYS A 763 -6.13 -38.25 -47.61
N LYS A 764 -6.08 -36.96 -47.91
CA LYS A 764 -6.85 -36.31 -48.97
C LYS A 764 -5.93 -35.57 -49.93
N GLN A 765 -6.12 -35.78 -51.23
CA GLN A 765 -5.44 -35.02 -52.27
C GLN A 765 -5.96 -33.57 -52.30
N LEU A 766 -5.03 -32.61 -52.36
CA LEU A 766 -5.35 -31.18 -52.54
C LEU A 766 -5.54 -30.87 -54.03
N VAL A 767 -6.61 -30.16 -54.38
CA VAL A 767 -6.96 -29.73 -55.75
C VAL A 767 -7.38 -28.25 -55.74
N ASN A 768 -7.25 -27.53 -56.87
CA ASN A 768 -7.75 -26.15 -57.06
C ASN A 768 -7.31 -25.15 -55.97
N ASP A 769 -6.00 -24.95 -55.78
CA ASP A 769 -5.43 -24.04 -54.76
C ASP A 769 -5.85 -24.31 -53.30
N ALA A 770 -6.45 -25.48 -53.02
CA ALA A 770 -6.84 -25.86 -51.67
C ALA A 770 -5.62 -25.92 -50.74
N ALA A 771 -5.75 -25.30 -49.57
CA ALA A 771 -4.79 -25.38 -48.48
C ALA A 771 -5.43 -26.00 -47.22
N ILE A 772 -4.66 -26.79 -46.48
CA ILE A 772 -5.04 -27.34 -45.17
C ILE A 772 -3.99 -26.93 -44.15
N GLU A 773 -4.43 -26.37 -43.02
CA GLU A 773 -3.58 -26.02 -41.89
C GLU A 773 -3.79 -27.00 -40.74
N VAL A 774 -2.72 -27.64 -40.31
CA VAL A 774 -2.71 -28.66 -39.24
C VAL A 774 -2.09 -28.05 -37.98
N PRO A 775 -2.86 -27.84 -36.90
CA PRO A 775 -2.32 -27.37 -35.63
C PRO A 775 -1.48 -28.45 -34.94
N VAL A 776 -0.31 -28.04 -34.48
CA VAL A 776 0.67 -28.82 -33.74
C VAL A 776 0.93 -28.09 -32.43
N ASN A 777 0.64 -28.76 -31.33
CA ASN A 777 0.96 -28.30 -29.99
C ASN A 777 2.46 -28.51 -29.73
N VAL A 778 3.11 -27.48 -29.21
CA VAL A 778 4.50 -27.47 -28.78
C VAL A 778 4.52 -27.64 -27.26
N TYR A 779 5.20 -28.66 -26.77
CA TYR A 779 5.32 -28.98 -25.37
C TYR A 779 6.77 -28.85 -24.92
N LYS A 780 7.06 -28.21 -23.79
CA LYS A 780 8.38 -28.33 -23.18
C LYS A 780 8.49 -29.69 -22.50
N VAL A 781 9.54 -30.46 -22.79
CA VAL A 781 9.77 -31.75 -22.14
C VAL A 781 10.55 -31.52 -20.85
N LEU A 782 10.03 -32.05 -19.75
CA LEU A 782 10.64 -31.96 -18.43
C LEU A 782 11.61 -33.12 -18.17
N CYS A 783 12.41 -33.00 -17.11
CA CYS A 783 13.42 -33.99 -16.75
C CYS A 783 12.84 -35.34 -16.28
N ASN A 784 11.54 -35.36 -15.95
CA ASN A 784 10.77 -36.57 -15.63
C ASN A 784 9.98 -37.13 -16.84
N ASN A 785 10.18 -36.56 -18.04
CA ASN A 785 9.46 -36.82 -19.29
C ASN A 785 8.01 -36.31 -19.38
N ASP A 786 7.53 -35.56 -18.38
CA ASP A 786 6.23 -34.87 -18.49
C ASP A 786 6.30 -33.72 -19.49
N LYS A 787 5.13 -33.33 -20.02
CA LYS A 787 4.99 -32.36 -21.11
C LYS A 787 4.09 -31.21 -20.69
N ILE A 788 4.58 -29.98 -20.78
CA ILE A 788 3.74 -28.78 -20.58
C ILE A 788 3.52 -28.06 -21.89
N PHE A 789 2.25 -27.78 -22.18
CA PHE A 789 1.85 -27.01 -23.34
C PHE A 789 2.50 -25.64 -23.28
N SER A 790 3.35 -25.35 -24.27
CA SER A 790 4.08 -24.11 -24.38
C SER A 790 3.43 -23.17 -25.40
N ASP A 791 3.10 -23.68 -26.60
CA ASP A 791 2.54 -22.88 -27.69
C ASP A 791 1.88 -23.77 -28.75
N LYS A 792 1.23 -23.17 -29.76
CA LYS A 792 0.62 -23.87 -30.90
C LYS A 792 1.16 -23.30 -32.22
N VAL A 793 1.72 -24.18 -33.03
CA VAL A 793 2.15 -23.86 -34.41
C VAL A 793 1.24 -24.56 -35.41
N TYR A 794 1.12 -24.02 -36.62
CA TYR A 794 0.33 -24.59 -37.71
C TYR A 794 1.22 -25.00 -38.88
N VAL A 795 1.04 -26.21 -39.39
CA VAL A 795 1.69 -26.68 -40.61
C VAL A 795 0.70 -26.56 -41.76
N LYS A 796 1.01 -25.69 -42.73
CA LYS A 796 0.16 -25.45 -43.91
C LYS A 796 0.61 -26.29 -45.09
N PHE A 797 -0.31 -27.02 -45.73
CA PHE A 797 -0.10 -27.75 -46.98
C PHE A 797 -0.83 -27.05 -48.13
N GLN A 798 -0.17 -26.81 -49.27
CA GLN A 798 -0.74 -26.08 -50.44
C GLN A 798 -0.22 -26.62 -51.79
N ASN A 799 -1.06 -26.56 -52.85
CA ASN A 799 -0.78 -26.99 -54.24
C ASN A 799 -0.48 -25.79 -55.19
N PRO A 800 0.56 -25.82 -56.07
CA PRO A 800 0.91 -24.68 -56.97
C PRO A 800 0.24 -24.67 -58.38
N ALA A 801 0.05 -23.48 -59.01
CA ALA A 801 -0.73 -23.20 -60.26
C ALA A 801 0.09 -22.86 -61.56
N SER A 802 -0.55 -22.76 -62.76
CA SER A 802 0.06 -22.68 -64.13
C SER A 802 0.49 -21.27 -64.66
N ILE A 803 1.17 -21.17 -65.84
CA ILE A 803 1.77 -19.93 -66.41
C ILE A 803 1.36 -19.61 -67.88
N SER A 804 1.03 -18.35 -68.20
CA SER A 804 0.66 -17.84 -69.55
C SER A 804 1.50 -16.62 -69.94
N LEU A 805 1.89 -16.50 -71.21
CA LEU A 805 2.73 -15.40 -71.73
C LEU A 805 2.28 -14.95 -73.13
N THR A 806 2.08 -13.64 -73.34
CA THR A 806 1.73 -13.07 -74.66
C THR A 806 2.92 -12.33 -75.27
N THR A 807 3.19 -12.54 -76.57
CA THR A 807 4.23 -11.79 -77.30
C THR A 807 3.77 -11.36 -78.70
N GLU A 808 4.33 -10.26 -79.20
CA GLU A 808 4.09 -9.73 -80.55
C GLU A 808 5.21 -10.14 -81.51
N PHE A 809 4.88 -10.28 -82.79
CA PHE A 809 5.78 -10.58 -83.91
C PHE A 809 5.68 -9.48 -84.96
N GLU A 810 6.82 -9.03 -85.45
CA GLU A 810 6.92 -8.23 -86.66
C GLU A 810 7.70 -9.01 -87.72
N ASP A 811 7.24 -9.00 -88.98
CA ASP A 811 8.00 -8.67 -90.20
C ASP A 811 7.53 -9.40 -91.47
N LEU A 812 7.54 -8.65 -92.59
CA LEU A 812 7.59 -9.15 -93.97
C LEU A 812 8.18 -8.03 -94.86
N ARG A 813 9.44 -8.18 -95.29
CA ARG A 813 10.00 -7.40 -96.40
C ARG A 813 9.99 -8.26 -97.66
N ASP A 814 9.66 -7.60 -98.77
CA ASP A 814 9.34 -8.15 -100.09
C ASP A 814 10.21 -9.33 -100.58
N ALA A 815 9.56 -10.18 -101.38
CA ALA A 815 10.12 -11.17 -102.30
C ALA A 815 10.38 -12.58 -101.77
N ILE A 816 9.40 -13.23 -101.12
CA ILE A 816 9.51 -14.66 -100.80
C ILE A 816 8.20 -15.41 -101.09
N THR A 817 8.22 -16.14 -102.20
CA THR A 817 7.17 -17.07 -102.61
C THR A 817 7.13 -18.25 -101.63
N SER A 818 6.16 -18.27 -100.72
CA SER A 818 5.78 -19.41 -99.85
C SER A 818 6.93 -20.17 -99.15
N VAL A 819 7.21 -19.88 -97.88
CA VAL A 819 8.15 -20.68 -97.06
C VAL A 819 7.39 -21.49 -96.02
N LYS A 820 7.62 -22.80 -95.99
CA LYS A 820 7.21 -23.65 -94.86
C LYS A 820 8.17 -23.41 -93.69
N THR A 821 7.70 -22.79 -92.61
CA THR A 821 8.45 -22.61 -91.36
C THR A 821 8.35 -23.87 -90.50
N GLY A 822 9.47 -24.49 -90.12
CA GLY A 822 9.45 -25.72 -89.29
C GLY A 822 8.73 -25.56 -87.95
N ASN A 823 8.42 -26.67 -87.28
CA ASN A 823 7.62 -26.73 -86.04
C ASN A 823 7.98 -25.61 -85.04
N ILE A 824 7.04 -24.68 -84.80
CA ILE A 824 7.29 -23.51 -83.95
C ILE A 824 7.64 -23.89 -82.50
N LYS A 825 7.19 -25.05 -82.01
CA LYS A 825 7.58 -25.56 -80.69
C LYS A 825 9.09 -25.78 -80.57
N SER A 826 9.79 -25.97 -81.69
CA SER A 826 11.25 -26.12 -81.71
C SER A 826 12.01 -24.81 -81.47
N TYR A 827 11.34 -23.67 -81.63
CA TYR A 827 11.88 -22.33 -81.42
C TYR A 827 11.55 -21.75 -80.04
N ILE A 828 10.86 -22.51 -79.17
CA ILE A 828 10.57 -22.11 -77.79
C ILE A 828 11.61 -22.73 -76.86
N VAL A 829 12.16 -21.89 -75.99
CA VAL A 829 13.01 -22.25 -74.87
C VAL A 829 12.37 -21.77 -73.59
N ILE A 830 12.11 -22.68 -72.66
CA ILE A 830 11.67 -22.34 -71.30
C ILE A 830 12.88 -22.47 -70.38
N LYS A 831 13.14 -21.46 -69.57
CA LYS A 831 14.22 -21.46 -68.57
C LYS A 831 13.66 -21.27 -67.17
N SER A 832 14.40 -21.78 -66.19
CA SER A 832 14.19 -21.49 -64.78
C SER A 832 14.58 -20.04 -64.47
N SER A 833 13.69 -19.29 -63.81
CA SER A 833 13.97 -17.92 -63.38
C SER A 833 15.05 -17.81 -62.29
N LYS A 834 15.41 -18.90 -61.61
CA LYS A 834 16.37 -18.92 -60.50
C LYS A 834 17.82 -19.02 -60.95
N ASP A 835 18.09 -19.96 -61.84
CA ASP A 835 19.44 -20.36 -62.22
C ASP A 835 19.66 -20.33 -63.74
N GLY A 836 18.63 -19.97 -64.51
CA GLY A 836 18.70 -19.89 -65.97
C GLY A 836 18.77 -21.25 -66.66
N SER A 837 18.60 -22.35 -65.92
CA SER A 837 18.63 -23.71 -66.48
C SER A 837 17.52 -23.91 -67.52
N VAL A 838 17.82 -24.63 -68.61
CA VAL A 838 16.88 -24.85 -69.70
C VAL A 838 15.96 -26.03 -69.37
N LEU A 839 14.66 -25.74 -69.28
CA LEU A 839 13.60 -26.67 -68.87
C LEU A 839 12.86 -27.27 -70.08
N TYR A 840 12.70 -26.52 -71.17
CA TYR A 840 12.08 -27.00 -72.39
C TYR A 840 12.80 -26.37 -73.58
N GLN A 841 13.12 -27.15 -74.61
CA GLN A 841 13.81 -26.65 -75.81
C GLN A 841 13.61 -27.62 -76.97
N LYS A 842 13.61 -27.11 -78.22
CA LYS A 842 13.53 -27.94 -79.45
C LYS A 842 12.29 -28.85 -79.48
N GLY A 843 11.18 -28.41 -78.89
CA GLY A 843 9.91 -29.13 -78.90
C GLY A 843 9.79 -30.26 -77.89
N ALA A 844 10.73 -30.37 -76.94
CA ALA A 844 10.72 -31.40 -75.89
C ALA A 844 11.11 -30.84 -74.52
N VAL A 845 10.66 -31.51 -73.46
CA VAL A 845 11.07 -31.21 -72.09
C VAL A 845 12.46 -31.79 -71.81
N THR A 846 13.34 -31.03 -71.17
CA THR A 846 14.68 -31.49 -70.78
C THR A 846 14.61 -32.32 -69.49
N GLU A 847 15.69 -33.01 -69.10
CA GLU A 847 15.70 -33.73 -67.80
C GLU A 847 15.50 -32.79 -66.60
N ALA A 848 16.12 -31.60 -66.63
CA ALA A 848 15.83 -30.56 -65.64
C ALA A 848 14.37 -30.08 -65.73
N GLY A 849 13.83 -30.01 -66.94
CA GLY A 849 12.43 -29.72 -67.19
C GLY A 849 11.46 -30.75 -66.65
N LYS A 850 11.73 -32.05 -66.77
CA LYS A 850 10.82 -33.10 -66.27
C LYS A 850 10.59 -32.96 -64.77
N VAL A 851 11.58 -32.48 -64.04
CA VAL A 851 11.52 -32.20 -62.60
C VAL A 851 10.63 -30.99 -62.28
N VAL A 852 10.66 -29.94 -63.11
CA VAL A 852 9.96 -28.66 -62.81
C VAL A 852 8.61 -28.55 -63.52
N LEU A 853 8.49 -29.10 -64.71
CA LEU A 853 7.37 -28.99 -65.66
C LEU A 853 6.56 -30.30 -65.77
N GLY A 854 7.09 -31.41 -65.28
CA GLY A 854 6.53 -32.75 -65.48
C GLY A 854 6.93 -33.39 -66.81
N ASN A 855 6.60 -34.68 -66.98
CA ASN A 855 7.03 -35.46 -68.15
C ASN A 855 6.34 -35.04 -69.46
N ASN A 856 5.07 -34.63 -69.39
CA ASN A 856 4.25 -34.26 -70.55
C ASN A 856 3.57 -32.89 -70.31
N PRO A 857 4.33 -31.78 -70.25
CA PRO A 857 3.75 -30.45 -70.08
C PRO A 857 2.90 -30.06 -71.30
N SER A 858 1.74 -29.42 -71.10
CA SER A 858 1.00 -28.84 -72.24
C SER A 858 1.58 -27.47 -72.58
N VAL A 859 2.26 -27.39 -73.73
CA VAL A 859 2.72 -26.13 -74.31
C VAL A 859 1.86 -25.84 -75.53
N GLU A 860 0.99 -24.84 -75.41
CA GLU A 860 0.02 -24.44 -76.43
C GLU A 860 0.30 -23.02 -76.93
N LEU A 861 0.00 -22.79 -78.21
CA LEU A 861 0.13 -21.50 -78.88
C LEU A 861 -1.25 -21.07 -79.35
N GLY A 862 -1.59 -19.79 -79.26
CA GLY A 862 -2.89 -19.28 -79.70
C GLY A 862 -2.79 -17.93 -80.40
N LYS A 863 -3.61 -17.72 -81.43
CA LYS A 863 -3.75 -16.41 -82.11
C LYS A 863 -4.56 -15.45 -81.24
N GLU A 864 -4.10 -14.21 -81.08
CA GLU A 864 -4.87 -13.17 -80.37
C GLU A 864 -5.71 -12.33 -81.33
N LYS A 865 -6.98 -12.09 -80.97
CA LYS A 865 -8.00 -11.52 -81.85
C LYS A 865 -7.69 -10.09 -82.31
N ASP A 866 -7.04 -9.28 -81.48
CA ASP A 866 -6.72 -7.86 -81.74
C ASP A 866 -5.24 -7.63 -82.10
N GLY A 867 -4.50 -8.72 -82.33
CA GLY A 867 -3.04 -8.69 -82.45
C GLY A 867 -2.47 -8.51 -83.86
N VAL A 868 -3.31 -8.45 -84.89
CA VAL A 868 -2.88 -8.39 -86.30
C VAL A 868 -3.03 -6.98 -86.86
N VAL A 869 -1.96 -6.43 -87.45
CA VAL A 869 -1.96 -5.09 -88.06
C VAL A 869 -1.32 -5.15 -89.46
N PRO A 870 -2.01 -4.69 -90.53
CA PRO A 870 -3.37 -4.12 -90.53
C PRO A 870 -4.46 -5.19 -90.28
N ALA A 871 -5.55 -4.81 -89.58
CA ALA A 871 -6.58 -5.75 -89.10
C ALA A 871 -7.31 -6.54 -90.21
N GLU A 872 -7.42 -5.97 -91.41
CA GLU A 872 -7.97 -6.60 -92.63
C GLU A 872 -7.20 -7.85 -93.10
N TRP A 873 -6.03 -8.15 -92.50
CA TRP A 873 -5.21 -9.33 -92.82
C TRP A 873 -5.43 -10.47 -91.83
N PHE A 874 -6.26 -10.28 -90.79
CA PHE A 874 -6.50 -11.28 -89.73
C PHE A 874 -6.98 -12.64 -90.27
N ASP A 875 -7.91 -12.67 -91.22
CA ASP A 875 -8.44 -13.90 -91.81
C ASP A 875 -7.47 -14.57 -92.81
N LYS A 876 -6.42 -13.86 -93.24
CA LYS A 876 -5.38 -14.38 -94.14
C LYS A 876 -4.20 -15.02 -93.39
N PHE A 877 -4.17 -14.87 -92.06
CA PHE A 877 -3.27 -15.58 -91.17
C PHE A 877 -3.85 -16.96 -90.82
N THR A 878 -3.21 -18.02 -91.30
CA THR A 878 -3.66 -19.39 -90.98
C THR A 878 -2.67 -20.06 -90.04
N TRP A 879 -3.18 -20.50 -88.89
CA TRP A 879 -2.48 -21.35 -87.92
C TRP A 879 -3.19 -22.70 -87.86
N THR A 880 -2.45 -23.80 -88.12
CA THR A 880 -3.02 -25.15 -88.12
C THR A 880 -2.32 -25.99 -87.05
N PRO A 881 -2.94 -26.20 -85.88
CA PRO A 881 -2.42 -27.13 -84.87
C PRO A 881 -2.70 -28.59 -85.28
N GLY A 882 -1.64 -29.40 -85.40
CA GLY A 882 -1.75 -30.82 -85.78
C GLY A 882 -0.51 -31.62 -85.37
N THR A 883 -0.70 -32.90 -85.04
CA THR A 883 0.09 -33.77 -84.14
C THR A 883 1.52 -34.16 -84.58
N GLY A 884 2.29 -33.27 -85.19
CA GLY A 884 3.70 -33.53 -85.49
C GLY A 884 4.50 -32.26 -85.80
N ASP A 885 3.93 -31.34 -86.55
CA ASP A 885 4.62 -30.12 -86.97
C ASP A 885 3.63 -28.94 -87.10
N ASN A 886 3.74 -27.96 -86.20
CA ASN A 886 2.94 -26.74 -86.23
C ASN A 886 3.57 -25.70 -87.17
N TYR A 887 2.85 -25.32 -88.24
CA TYR A 887 3.30 -24.33 -89.24
C TYR A 887 2.48 -23.04 -89.15
N VAL A 888 3.08 -21.91 -89.57
CA VAL A 888 2.41 -20.62 -89.75
C VAL A 888 2.56 -20.17 -91.19
N SER A 889 1.46 -19.78 -91.82
CA SER A 889 1.43 -19.26 -93.19
C SER A 889 0.52 -18.06 -93.33
N TRP A 890 0.96 -17.09 -94.13
CA TRP A 890 0.11 -16.04 -94.70
C TRP A 890 -0.24 -16.44 -96.13
N LEU A 891 -1.51 -16.71 -96.41
CA LEU A 891 -1.98 -17.02 -97.76
C LEU A 891 -2.71 -15.80 -98.30
N LEU A 892 -2.06 -15.07 -99.21
CA LEU A 892 -2.77 -14.13 -100.08
C LEU A 892 -3.15 -14.88 -101.36
N ASP A 893 -4.40 -14.76 -101.77
CA ASP A 893 -5.00 -15.36 -102.98
C ASP A 893 -4.21 -15.03 -104.28
N GLY A 894 -3.08 -15.70 -104.50
CA GLY A 894 -2.27 -15.59 -105.72
C GLY A 894 -1.37 -14.34 -105.87
N GLN A 895 -1.21 -13.49 -104.85
CA GLN A 895 -0.30 -12.32 -104.89
C GLN A 895 0.81 -12.43 -103.82
N ASN A 896 2.07 -12.29 -104.23
CA ASN A 896 3.25 -12.62 -103.42
C ASN A 896 3.96 -11.43 -102.74
N THR A 897 3.37 -10.24 -102.68
CA THR A 897 4.06 -9.06 -102.11
C THR A 897 3.10 -8.11 -101.40
N LEU A 898 3.43 -7.74 -100.15
CA LEU A 898 2.98 -6.49 -99.53
C LEU A 898 3.43 -5.32 -100.42
N ALA A 899 2.72 -4.20 -100.45
CA ALA A 899 3.21 -3.04 -101.19
C ALA A 899 4.62 -2.64 -100.69
N GLN A 900 5.55 -2.37 -101.60
CA GLN A 900 6.97 -2.15 -101.30
C GLN A 900 7.15 -1.17 -100.13
N GLY A 901 7.73 -1.66 -99.02
CA GLY A 901 7.98 -0.86 -97.81
C GLY A 901 6.92 -0.90 -96.71
N LYS A 902 5.91 -1.80 -96.77
CA LYS A 902 4.89 -1.98 -95.72
C LYS A 902 5.16 -3.24 -94.87
N THR A 903 4.89 -3.16 -93.57
CA THR A 903 5.03 -4.26 -92.59
C THR A 903 3.67 -4.78 -92.10
N ALA A 904 3.61 -6.07 -91.77
CA ALA A 904 2.50 -6.68 -91.05
C ALA A 904 2.98 -7.26 -89.70
N THR A 905 2.18 -7.06 -88.66
CA THR A 905 2.47 -7.46 -87.26
C THR A 905 1.40 -8.45 -86.79
N CYS A 906 1.75 -9.44 -85.97
CA CYS A 906 0.82 -10.41 -85.37
C CYS A 906 1.18 -10.70 -83.90
N LYS A 907 0.19 -10.80 -82.99
CA LYS A 907 0.40 -11.31 -81.61
C LYS A 907 0.08 -12.78 -81.48
N VAL A 908 0.94 -13.51 -80.76
CA VAL A 908 0.69 -14.90 -80.38
C VAL A 908 0.91 -15.07 -78.87
N GLY A 909 -0.07 -15.70 -78.23
CA GLY A 909 0.02 -16.15 -76.85
C GLY A 909 0.66 -17.55 -76.76
N ILE A 910 1.59 -17.73 -75.83
CA ILE A 910 2.16 -19.01 -75.41
C ILE A 910 1.59 -19.34 -74.02
N THR A 911 0.85 -20.44 -73.92
CA THR A 911 0.35 -20.95 -72.64
C THR A 911 1.11 -22.20 -72.25
N VAL A 912 1.60 -22.25 -71.01
CA VAL A 912 2.27 -23.45 -70.49
C VAL A 912 1.58 -23.95 -69.24
N THR A 913 0.97 -25.13 -69.39
CA THR A 913 0.18 -25.77 -68.34
C THR A 913 0.92 -26.99 -67.80
N TYR A 914 1.17 -26.98 -66.50
CA TYR A 914 1.74 -28.10 -65.76
C TYR A 914 0.66 -28.64 -64.81
N GLY A 915 -0.02 -29.71 -65.21
CA GLY A 915 -1.29 -30.17 -64.61
C GLY A 915 -2.54 -29.62 -65.33
N LYS A 916 -3.76 -30.08 -65.00
CA LYS A 916 -5.01 -29.76 -65.74
C LYS A 916 -5.85 -28.63 -65.11
N VAL A 917 -5.36 -27.39 -64.97
CA VAL A 917 -6.20 -26.16 -64.74
C VAL A 917 -5.43 -24.88 -65.13
N THR A 918 -6.11 -23.81 -65.58
CA THR A 918 -5.55 -22.52 -66.06
C THR A 918 -6.01 -21.31 -65.19
N PRO A 919 -5.12 -20.47 -64.60
CA PRO A 919 -5.46 -19.25 -63.85
C PRO A 919 -5.59 -17.96 -64.67
N GLU A 920 -6.17 -16.91 -64.05
CA GLU A 920 -6.56 -15.63 -64.69
C GLU A 920 -5.56 -14.45 -64.59
N ASN A 921 -4.45 -14.47 -63.83
CA ASN A 921 -3.52 -13.32 -63.77
C ASN A 921 -2.06 -13.71 -63.50
N ILE A 922 -1.13 -13.32 -64.41
CA ILE A 922 0.29 -13.70 -64.36
C ILE A 922 1.20 -12.58 -64.89
N GLU A 923 2.31 -12.32 -64.19
CA GLU A 923 3.36 -11.37 -64.65
C GLU A 923 4.43 -12.06 -65.52
N THR A 924 4.70 -11.49 -66.69
CA THR A 924 5.63 -12.01 -67.69
C THR A 924 6.92 -11.19 -67.76
N GLY A 925 8.10 -11.82 -67.73
CA GLY A 925 9.37 -11.15 -68.02
C GLY A 925 9.59 -10.92 -69.52
N LYS A 926 9.91 -9.68 -69.93
CA LYS A 926 10.16 -9.32 -71.34
C LYS A 926 11.47 -9.94 -71.87
N GLY A 927 11.34 -10.92 -72.76
CA GLY A 927 12.40 -11.30 -73.70
C GLY A 927 12.41 -10.38 -74.94
N ALA A 928 13.46 -10.45 -75.76
CA ALA A 928 13.59 -9.65 -76.98
C ALA A 928 12.48 -9.97 -78.00
N THR A 929 11.98 -8.95 -78.69
CA THR A 929 10.94 -9.08 -79.73
C THR A 929 11.46 -9.91 -80.91
N PRO A 930 10.80 -11.02 -81.27
CA PRO A 930 11.21 -11.87 -82.38
C PRO A 930 10.85 -11.25 -83.74
N VAL A 931 11.68 -11.50 -84.75
CA VAL A 931 11.54 -10.95 -86.12
C VAL A 931 11.50 -12.08 -87.16
N LEU A 932 10.60 -11.96 -88.14
CA LEU A 932 10.47 -12.88 -89.28
C LEU A 932 11.31 -12.39 -90.48
N GLY A 933 12.60 -12.72 -90.51
CA GLY A 933 13.49 -12.40 -91.63
C GLY A 933 13.54 -13.53 -92.66
N GLY A 934 13.23 -13.27 -93.93
CA GLY A 934 13.49 -14.27 -94.98
C GLY A 934 12.52 -15.45 -95.03
N GLY A 935 11.33 -15.33 -94.42
CA GLY A 935 10.35 -16.43 -94.34
C GLY A 935 10.76 -17.56 -93.37
N LYS A 936 11.74 -17.33 -92.50
CA LYS A 936 12.13 -18.25 -91.42
C LYS A 936 12.17 -17.51 -90.09
N LEU A 937 11.75 -18.18 -89.02
CA LEU A 937 11.99 -17.69 -87.67
C LEU A 937 13.49 -17.78 -87.38
N THR A 938 14.13 -16.65 -87.11
CA THR A 938 15.58 -16.58 -86.86
C THR A 938 15.93 -16.48 -85.37
N THR A 939 14.95 -16.18 -84.52
CA THR A 939 15.15 -15.95 -83.07
C THR A 939 14.33 -16.94 -82.23
N ILE A 940 14.87 -17.37 -81.09
CA ILE A 940 14.27 -18.33 -80.17
C ILE A 940 13.46 -17.59 -79.09
N PHE A 941 12.22 -18.00 -78.83
CA PHE A 941 11.43 -17.49 -77.70
C PHE A 941 12.05 -17.98 -76.40
N THR A 942 12.40 -17.08 -75.50
CA THR A 942 12.83 -17.48 -74.15
C THR A 942 11.76 -17.06 -73.15
N VAL A 943 11.16 -18.05 -72.50
CA VAL A 943 10.20 -17.85 -71.40
C VAL A 943 10.88 -18.22 -70.09
N ASN A 944 10.91 -17.30 -69.13
CA ASN A 944 11.39 -17.61 -67.79
C ASN A 944 10.20 -18.02 -66.92
N VAL A 945 10.23 -19.25 -66.41
CA VAL A 945 9.24 -19.80 -65.50
C VAL A 945 9.78 -19.71 -64.08
N LEU A 946 9.01 -19.05 -63.21
CA LEU A 946 9.23 -19.11 -61.78
C LEU A 946 8.87 -20.50 -61.27
N ASN A 947 9.83 -21.19 -60.66
CA ASN A 947 9.53 -22.38 -59.89
C ASN A 947 8.70 -21.94 -58.65
N PRO A 948 7.64 -22.65 -58.27
CA PRO A 948 6.94 -22.41 -57.01
C PRO A 948 7.87 -22.35 -55.78
N ALA A 949 9.02 -23.03 -55.83
CA ALA A 949 10.06 -23.00 -54.79
C ALA A 949 10.86 -21.69 -54.73
N ASP A 950 10.83 -20.85 -55.76
CA ASP A 950 11.57 -19.58 -55.80
C ASP A 950 10.71 -18.37 -55.39
N TYR A 951 9.39 -18.55 -55.32
CA TYR A 951 8.49 -17.54 -54.76
C TYR A 951 8.77 -17.29 -53.27
N ASP A 952 9.23 -18.33 -52.54
CA ASP A 952 9.58 -18.26 -51.12
C ASP A 952 10.90 -17.52 -50.82
N ALA A 953 11.76 -17.27 -51.80
CA ALA A 953 13.02 -16.55 -51.59
C ALA A 953 12.88 -15.02 -51.71
N LYS A 954 11.86 -14.52 -52.43
CA LYS A 954 11.68 -13.08 -52.69
C LYS A 954 10.68 -12.40 -51.74
N TYR A 955 9.77 -13.17 -51.14
CA TYR A 955 8.69 -12.64 -50.28
C TYR A 955 8.78 -13.06 -48.80
N ASN A 956 9.88 -13.68 -48.36
CA ASN A 956 10.18 -13.83 -46.93
C ASN A 956 10.82 -12.55 -46.35
N LYS A 957 10.03 -11.49 -46.30
CA LYS A 957 10.09 -10.45 -45.27
C LYS A 957 8.74 -10.37 -44.58
#